data_AF-A0A1G6C369-F1
#
_entry.id   AF-A0A1G6C369-F1
#
_cell.length_a   1.000
_cell.length_b   1.000
_cell.length_c   1.000
_cell.angle_alpha   90.00
_cell.angle_beta   90.00
_cell.angle_gamma   90.00
#
_symmetry.space_group_name_H-M   'P 1'
#
loop_
_entity.id
_entity.type
_entity.pdbx_description
1 polymer ?
#
loop_
_entity_poly.entity_id
_entity_poly.type
_entity_poly.pdbx_seq_one_letter_code
_entity_poly.pdbx_strand_id
1 'polypeptide(L)'
;MGYVCPYLSIGIELIVMAVGSALWNRIFGEGWQAVSEFNPDMGLFLLDHKNKTADTDSNTVKILDTVEGELSYEKLSQVITQVTEYDANSRVKIRTVESTPDFTACIIKLRKHEVHRSEDIILPVLPHSSMVAAMLEHKGPSLFALIQLEEKDRMTLTGPQIYAALSALISAAPSGAMISEQSKTRFWLFVPGFQGDEVSFLTGLQEAVEKDSSARDVEYDPENSYNLTFSAGCGAVSPIPSQRMHTAEYALYEAVSIGVGSICLYSVEKYESQKGEYAGIRKFLHLIDNNLFSYHFQPIVEVQTGNVVAYEALMRTDKSIGMRPVEVLGYAAQLKRLYDVEKLTMRNTLEAVYNHQDALHSRKLFVNSIPAHMLTDADWAELETQYGELLEKLVIELTEQSEPSPQMLDSIHCRMNKNHMQLAIDDYGTGYSNTSNLMKYKPNVVKIDRALIEDINAKPKMQRLVAGLIEFMHENGYLALAEGVETYDEMRTMMKLGSDLLQGFYISRPKPIMIYEIASKVKDEIVKINLEFSSNVTRSYHPDNGEAVDLCGLLTNRYNTIFIETENVTLVGERDKQLNLNIMMKDGIKSKLTLKNVCLSSERLDAIIFIGEHSDVEIELEGNNELLCRGIHVPTTSNLLVTGIGSLHIRAEMTNSFGIGCDSEHSPGNITFDISGEVSVETSGETAVGIGGGSNDGNTKIKLTGGEFNVSVSGSSCVAIGNFKGNSVIEINDCGCNWDISSTNGIGIGSAEGSTQVSVRNYSMTATMRGSNLCGIGVGHKGTGNVSLQSGRYTANMHGSNLKCIGTYQGKLDCDLHQSQITLDCEGRYAAGIGDIEGSGDVVIDHCGVKCHILSSNYIDFGSRGGKLSVDGTEKEVAIND
;
A
#
# COMPACT_ATOMS: atom_id res chain seq x y z
N MET A 1 40.10 22.41 -31.41
CA MET A 1 41.03 23.55 -31.59
C MET A 1 40.18 24.81 -31.77
N GLY A 2 40.39 25.86 -30.95
CA GLY A 2 39.85 27.24 -31.09
C GLY A 2 38.33 27.40 -30.89
N TYR A 3 37.77 28.25 -30.04
CA TYR A 3 38.20 29.57 -29.57
C TYR A 3 37.78 29.78 -28.11
N VAL A 4 38.75 30.21 -27.32
CA VAL A 4 38.59 30.84 -26.01
C VAL A 4 37.86 32.17 -26.20
N CYS A 5 36.94 32.49 -25.29
CA CYS A 5 36.27 33.79 -25.22
C CYS A 5 37.31 34.94 -25.34
N PRO A 6 37.16 35.89 -26.28
CA PRO A 6 38.14 36.96 -26.51
C PRO A 6 38.36 37.90 -25.31
N TYR A 7 37.56 37.76 -24.25
CA TYR A 7 37.67 38.56 -23.02
C TYR A 7 38.54 37.92 -21.94
N LEU A 8 38.96 36.65 -22.07
CA LEU A 8 39.91 36.02 -21.13
C LEU A 8 41.38 36.15 -21.56
N SER A 9 41.66 36.38 -22.84
CA SER A 9 43.03 36.49 -23.35
C SER A 9 43.68 37.86 -23.15
N ILE A 10 42.92 38.88 -22.74
CA ILE A 10 43.45 40.24 -22.49
C ILE A 10 43.72 40.49 -20.98
N GLY A 11 43.18 39.64 -20.09
CA GLY A 11 43.28 39.85 -18.63
C GLY A 11 44.50 39.22 -17.96
N ILE A 12 45.20 38.29 -18.60
CA ILE A 12 46.23 37.46 -17.94
C ILE A 12 47.66 38.01 -18.13
N GLU A 13 47.90 38.91 -19.10
CA GLU A 13 49.24 39.50 -19.31
C GLU A 13 49.58 40.66 -18.34
N LEU A 14 48.66 41.11 -17.47
CA LEU A 14 48.83 42.38 -16.73
C LEU A 14 48.85 42.31 -15.21
N ILE A 15 48.97 41.14 -14.57
CA ILE A 15 49.01 41.05 -13.10
C ILE A 15 50.28 40.33 -12.65
N VAL A 16 51.38 41.07 -12.62
CA VAL A 16 52.63 40.70 -11.94
C VAL A 16 53.06 41.87 -11.06
N MET A 17 52.87 41.80 -9.73
CA MET A 17 53.71 42.49 -8.74
C MET A 17 53.35 42.18 -7.25
N ALA A 18 54.32 41.54 -6.55
CA ALA A 18 54.78 41.73 -5.14
C ALA A 18 53.78 41.79 -3.94
N VAL A 19 53.91 41.13 -2.77
CA VAL A 19 54.77 40.09 -2.12
C VAL A 19 53.89 39.50 -0.99
N GLY A 20 53.75 38.16 -0.86
CA GLY A 20 53.00 37.59 0.28
C GLY A 20 52.63 36.10 0.38
N SER A 21 52.86 35.23 -0.61
CA SER A 21 53.12 33.77 -0.49
C SER A 21 53.60 33.34 -1.87
N ALA A 22 54.93 33.31 -2.03
CA ALA A 22 55.57 33.85 -3.22
C ALA A 22 55.52 32.98 -4.50
N LEU A 23 54.98 31.76 -4.44
CA LEU A 23 54.93 30.85 -5.59
C LEU A 23 53.51 30.73 -6.17
N TRP A 24 52.53 30.42 -5.33
CA TRP A 24 51.10 30.43 -5.66
C TRP A 24 50.65 31.78 -6.26
N ASN A 25 50.98 32.87 -5.57
CA ASN A 25 50.66 34.22 -6.02
C ASN A 25 51.45 34.66 -7.27
N ARG A 26 52.62 34.06 -7.52
CA ARG A 26 53.45 34.37 -8.69
C ARG A 26 52.88 33.80 -9.98
N ILE A 27 52.22 32.64 -9.91
CA ILE A 27 51.63 32.00 -11.09
C ILE A 27 50.15 32.40 -11.26
N PHE A 28 49.38 32.61 -10.18
CA PHE A 28 47.91 32.69 -10.28
C PHE A 28 47.21 33.90 -9.61
N GLY A 29 47.85 34.58 -8.65
CA GLY A 29 47.44 35.91 -8.11
C GLY A 29 45.97 36.10 -7.65
N GLU A 30 45.58 37.37 -7.44
CA GLU A 30 44.20 37.78 -7.04
C GLU A 30 43.14 37.44 -8.12
N GLY A 31 43.54 37.35 -9.39
CA GLY A 31 42.65 36.99 -10.50
C GLY A 31 42.06 35.58 -10.36
N TRP A 32 42.86 34.59 -9.93
CA TRP A 32 42.34 33.25 -9.66
C TRP A 32 41.37 33.24 -8.47
N GLN A 33 41.64 34.05 -7.45
CA GLN A 33 40.78 34.15 -6.27
C GLN A 33 39.38 34.68 -6.62
N ALA A 34 39.29 35.67 -7.50
CA ALA A 34 38.00 36.14 -8.03
C ALA A 34 37.29 35.07 -8.88
N VAL A 35 38.02 34.29 -9.68
CA VAL A 35 37.44 33.21 -10.51
C VAL A 35 36.92 32.06 -9.65
N SER A 36 37.66 31.67 -8.60
CA SER A 36 37.30 30.56 -7.71
C SER A 36 36.15 30.92 -6.77
N GLU A 37 35.99 32.18 -6.36
CA GLU A 37 34.80 32.65 -5.63
C GLU A 37 33.51 32.56 -6.45
N PHE A 38 33.56 32.85 -7.77
CA PHE A 38 32.41 32.72 -8.67
C PHE A 38 32.16 31.29 -9.16
N ASN A 39 33.13 30.37 -9.01
CA ASN A 39 33.04 28.99 -9.49
C ASN A 39 33.43 27.99 -8.39
N PRO A 40 32.51 27.65 -7.46
CA PRO A 40 32.81 26.80 -6.31
C PRO A 40 33.17 25.36 -6.68
N ASP A 41 32.80 24.92 -7.89
CA ASP A 41 33.09 23.58 -8.43
C ASP A 41 34.43 23.48 -9.15
N MET A 42 35.26 24.54 -9.11
CA MET A 42 36.59 24.59 -9.70
C MET A 42 37.61 25.03 -8.66
N GLY A 43 38.72 24.30 -8.60
CA GLY A 43 39.86 24.56 -7.74
C GLY A 43 41.18 24.46 -8.49
N LEU A 44 42.25 24.92 -7.88
CA LEU A 44 43.61 24.82 -8.40
C LEU A 44 44.57 24.27 -7.33
N PHE A 45 45.60 23.57 -7.79
CA PHE A 45 46.75 23.23 -6.96
C PHE A 45 48.08 23.26 -7.74
N LEU A 46 49.17 23.43 -7.00
CA LEU A 46 50.54 23.53 -7.49
C LEU A 46 51.43 22.54 -6.73
N LEU A 47 52.26 21.81 -7.47
CA LEU A 47 53.25 20.88 -6.94
C LEU A 47 54.66 21.43 -7.17
N ASP A 48 55.46 21.55 -6.11
CA ASP A 48 56.90 21.81 -6.17
C ASP A 48 57.65 20.46 -6.07
N HIS A 49 58.13 19.99 -7.21
CA HIS A 49 58.82 18.70 -7.31
C HIS A 49 60.20 18.71 -6.64
N LYS A 50 60.83 19.89 -6.54
CA LYS A 50 62.17 20.08 -5.99
C LYS A 50 62.16 20.04 -4.46
N ASN A 51 61.20 20.73 -3.84
CA ASN A 51 61.06 20.80 -2.38
C ASN A 51 60.04 19.81 -1.82
N LYS A 52 59.33 19.07 -2.68
CA LYS A 52 58.28 18.10 -2.31
C LYS A 52 57.16 18.75 -1.48
N THR A 53 56.73 19.94 -1.89
CA THR A 53 55.65 20.70 -1.24
C THR A 53 54.49 20.94 -2.20
N ALA A 54 53.30 21.20 -1.67
CA ALA A 54 52.11 21.50 -2.48
C ALA A 54 51.34 22.68 -1.90
N ASP A 55 50.85 23.54 -2.79
CA ASP A 55 49.96 24.66 -2.48
C ASP A 55 48.60 24.43 -3.15
N THR A 56 47.50 24.74 -2.46
CA THR A 56 46.13 24.54 -2.96
C THR A 56 45.21 25.70 -2.59
N ASP A 57 44.19 25.97 -3.40
CA ASP A 57 43.08 26.84 -2.98
C ASP A 57 42.01 26.10 -2.14
N SER A 58 41.15 26.89 -1.49
CA SER A 58 40.11 26.37 -0.59
C SER A 58 39.06 25.52 -1.33
N ASN A 59 38.83 25.78 -2.62
CA ASN A 59 37.92 24.97 -3.44
C ASN A 59 38.53 23.61 -3.77
N THR A 60 39.83 23.50 -4.04
CA THR A 60 40.50 22.20 -4.25
C THR A 60 40.39 21.31 -3.03
N VAL A 61 40.56 21.87 -1.84
CA VAL A 61 40.37 21.12 -0.58
C VAL A 61 38.95 20.58 -0.46
N LYS A 62 37.94 21.38 -0.80
CA LYS A 62 36.52 20.97 -0.80
C LYS A 62 36.20 19.95 -1.89
N ILE A 63 36.77 20.10 -3.08
CA ILE A 63 36.54 19.21 -4.23
C ILE A 63 37.11 17.81 -3.99
N LEU A 64 38.19 17.70 -3.20
CA LEU A 64 38.88 16.44 -2.87
C LEU A 64 38.47 15.84 -1.52
N ASP A 65 37.39 16.36 -0.93
CA ASP A 65 36.78 16.10 0.39
C ASP A 65 37.29 14.89 1.19
N THR A 66 38.37 15.10 1.96
CA THR A 66 38.57 14.40 3.24
C THR A 66 39.11 15.36 4.29
N VAL A 67 38.38 15.39 5.40
CA VAL A 67 38.61 16.18 6.61
C VAL A 67 39.80 15.61 7.41
N GLU A 68 40.61 16.51 8.00
CA GLU A 68 41.76 16.30 8.91
C GLU A 68 43.10 15.79 8.32
N GLY A 69 43.86 16.72 7.73
CA GLY A 69 45.33 16.61 7.51
C GLY A 69 45.80 17.29 6.22
N GLU A 70 46.91 18.04 6.27
CA GLU A 70 47.48 18.81 5.14
C GLU A 70 47.52 17.99 3.82
N LEU A 71 47.00 18.57 2.74
CA LEU A 71 47.18 18.05 1.37
C LEU A 71 48.68 18.01 1.07
N SER A 72 49.27 16.82 1.17
CA SER A 72 50.69 16.63 0.90
C SER A 72 50.96 16.52 -0.60
N TYR A 73 52.17 16.90 -1.00
CA TYR A 73 52.69 16.73 -2.36
C TYR A 73 52.46 15.31 -2.90
N GLU A 74 52.60 14.29 -2.06
CA GLU A 74 52.46 12.89 -2.45
C GLU A 74 51.02 12.53 -2.83
N LYS A 75 50.02 13.01 -2.08
CA LYS A 75 48.60 12.75 -2.36
C LYS A 75 48.16 13.41 -3.67
N LEU A 76 48.51 14.68 -3.86
CA LEU A 76 48.16 15.40 -5.09
C LEU A 76 48.90 14.87 -6.32
N SER A 77 50.16 14.43 -6.16
CA SER A 77 50.89 13.75 -7.25
C SER A 77 50.26 12.41 -7.63
N GLN A 78 49.69 11.66 -6.68
CA GLN A 78 48.93 10.43 -6.97
C GLN A 78 47.62 10.73 -7.71
N VAL A 79 46.89 11.77 -7.30
CA VAL A 79 45.64 12.20 -7.92
C VAL A 79 45.84 12.57 -9.40
N ILE A 80 46.93 13.28 -9.75
CA ILE A 80 47.31 13.55 -11.16
C ILE A 80 47.56 12.24 -11.94
N THR A 81 48.16 11.24 -11.29
CA THR A 81 48.56 10.00 -11.96
C THR A 81 47.37 9.06 -12.16
N GLN A 82 46.40 9.07 -11.24
CA GLN A 82 45.20 8.23 -11.28
C GLN A 82 44.09 8.84 -12.13
N VAL A 83 43.93 10.17 -12.10
CA VAL A 83 42.91 10.89 -12.87
C VAL A 83 43.56 11.47 -14.12
N THR A 84 43.56 10.69 -15.20
CA THR A 84 43.94 11.22 -16.53
C THR A 84 42.79 12.03 -17.13
N GLU A 85 43.07 12.93 -18.08
CA GLU A 85 42.01 13.69 -18.81
C GLU A 85 40.95 12.78 -19.49
N TYR A 86 41.25 11.49 -19.60
CA TYR A 86 40.48 10.48 -20.34
C TYR A 86 39.80 9.42 -19.47
N ASP A 87 39.91 9.48 -18.13
CA ASP A 87 39.18 8.55 -17.27
C ASP A 87 37.70 8.97 -17.16
N ALA A 88 36.81 8.20 -17.79
CA ALA A 88 35.37 8.47 -17.85
C ALA A 88 34.66 8.28 -16.49
N ASN A 89 35.25 7.50 -15.57
CA ASN A 89 34.60 7.14 -14.30
C ASN A 89 35.01 8.01 -13.11
N SER A 90 35.97 8.94 -13.29
CA SER A 90 36.38 9.86 -12.22
C SER A 90 35.37 10.99 -12.02
N ARG A 91 35.03 11.30 -10.75
CA ARG A 91 34.12 12.39 -10.34
C ARG A 91 34.72 13.79 -10.49
N VAL A 92 36.01 13.87 -10.83
CA VAL A 92 36.76 15.13 -11.02
C VAL A 92 37.54 15.08 -12.33
N LYS A 93 37.64 16.23 -13.03
CA LYS A 93 38.52 16.39 -14.20
C LYS A 93 39.70 17.28 -13.82
N ILE A 94 40.90 16.82 -14.13
CA ILE A 94 42.14 17.55 -13.84
C ILE A 94 42.78 17.93 -15.16
N ARG A 95 43.16 19.21 -15.28
CA ARG A 95 43.89 19.72 -16.43
C ARG A 95 45.17 20.39 -15.95
N THR A 96 46.30 19.92 -16.47
CA THR A 96 47.60 20.56 -16.25
C THR A 96 47.65 21.86 -17.03
N VAL A 97 47.83 22.96 -16.31
CA VAL A 97 47.96 24.30 -16.89
C VAL A 97 49.39 24.52 -17.35
N GLU A 98 50.36 24.12 -16.51
CA GLU A 98 51.78 24.24 -16.79
C GLU A 98 52.55 23.11 -16.08
N SER A 99 53.57 22.57 -16.73
CA SER A 99 54.45 21.55 -16.15
C SER A 99 55.89 21.79 -16.59
N THR A 100 56.79 21.87 -15.62
CA THR A 100 58.23 22.08 -15.76
C THR A 100 58.97 21.03 -14.92
N PRO A 101 60.28 20.82 -15.11
CA PRO A 101 61.04 19.86 -14.31
C PRO A 101 60.97 20.11 -12.79
N ASP A 102 60.76 21.36 -12.38
CA ASP A 102 60.71 21.76 -10.98
C ASP A 102 59.28 21.91 -10.44
N PHE A 103 58.27 22.19 -11.27
CA PHE A 103 56.89 22.47 -10.82
C PHE A 103 55.80 21.97 -11.78
N THR A 104 54.64 21.59 -11.25
CA THR A 104 53.42 21.28 -12.02
C THR A 104 52.20 21.96 -11.43
N ALA A 105 51.45 22.71 -12.24
CA ALA A 105 50.22 23.40 -11.85
C ALA A 105 48.99 22.78 -12.54
N CYS A 106 47.94 22.51 -11.78
CA CYS A 106 46.75 21.81 -12.26
C CYS A 106 45.46 22.47 -11.79
N ILE A 107 44.50 22.65 -12.70
CA ILE A 107 43.11 22.99 -12.38
C ILE A 107 42.35 21.69 -12.18
N ILE A 108 41.61 21.60 -11.08
CA ILE A 108 40.66 20.53 -10.80
C ILE A 108 39.24 21.08 -10.90
N LYS A 109 38.35 20.34 -11.57
CA LYS A 109 36.94 20.69 -11.67
C LYS A 109 36.10 19.49 -11.27
N LEU A 110 35.13 19.69 -10.37
CA LEU A 110 34.14 18.68 -10.06
C LEU A 110 33.34 18.40 -11.33
N ARG A 111 33.28 17.13 -11.77
CA ARG A 111 32.28 16.74 -12.76
C ARG A 111 30.95 16.82 -12.02
N LYS A 112 30.17 17.88 -12.29
CA LYS A 112 28.73 17.81 -12.01
C LYS A 112 28.25 16.58 -12.76
N HIS A 113 27.49 15.70 -12.11
CA HIS A 113 26.71 14.74 -12.87
C HIS A 113 25.91 15.58 -13.87
N GLU A 114 26.30 15.47 -15.14
CA GLU A 114 25.67 16.16 -16.23
C GLU A 114 24.27 15.57 -16.34
N VAL A 115 23.34 16.16 -15.59
CA VAL A 115 22.07 16.48 -16.22
C VAL A 115 22.45 17.23 -17.48
N HIS A 116 22.18 16.64 -18.64
CA HIS A 116 22.23 17.32 -19.93
C HIS A 116 21.28 18.53 -19.89
N ARG A 117 21.69 19.62 -19.24
CA ARG A 117 21.42 20.92 -19.83
C ARG A 117 22.31 20.94 -21.05
N SER A 118 21.68 20.71 -22.20
CA SER A 118 22.20 21.09 -23.50
C SER A 118 23.16 22.26 -23.33
N GLU A 119 24.41 22.09 -23.75
CA GLU A 119 25.24 23.24 -24.09
C GLU A 119 24.34 24.18 -24.90
N ASP A 120 24.17 25.42 -24.46
CA ASP A 120 23.48 26.44 -25.24
C ASP A 120 24.32 26.64 -26.50
N ILE A 121 24.08 25.81 -27.52
CA ILE A 121 24.52 26.04 -28.87
C ILE A 121 23.87 27.36 -29.24
N ILE A 122 24.64 28.44 -29.22
CA ILE A 122 24.17 29.76 -29.64
C ILE A 122 23.79 29.61 -31.11
N LEU A 123 22.48 29.52 -31.37
CA LEU A 123 21.97 29.43 -32.72
C LEU A 123 22.35 30.71 -33.48
N PRO A 124 22.86 30.62 -34.72
CA PRO A 124 23.31 31.76 -35.50
C PRO A 124 22.13 32.57 -36.09
N VAL A 125 21.18 32.95 -35.25
CA VAL A 125 19.91 33.58 -35.61
C VAL A 125 19.76 34.95 -34.93
N LEU A 126 18.99 35.83 -35.54
CA LEU A 126 18.73 37.18 -35.04
C LEU A 126 17.57 37.20 -34.03
N PRO A 127 17.57 38.15 -33.08
CA PRO A 127 16.40 38.38 -32.22
C PRO A 127 15.15 38.69 -33.04
N HIS A 128 14.01 38.15 -32.61
CA HIS A 128 12.71 38.34 -33.27
C HIS A 128 12.35 39.84 -33.44
N SER A 129 12.65 40.66 -32.43
CA SER A 129 12.44 42.11 -32.47
C SER A 129 13.18 42.80 -33.63
N SER A 130 14.41 42.37 -33.94
CA SER A 130 15.21 42.92 -35.03
C SER A 130 14.59 42.59 -36.39
N MET A 131 14.04 41.39 -36.56
CA MET A 131 13.33 41.00 -37.79
C MET A 131 12.05 41.81 -37.98
N VAL A 132 11.24 41.97 -36.93
CA VAL A 132 10.01 42.79 -36.98
C VAL A 132 10.31 44.24 -37.34
N ALA A 133 11.38 44.82 -36.78
CA ALA A 133 11.82 46.17 -37.13
C ALA A 133 12.19 46.28 -38.63
N ALA A 134 12.97 45.32 -39.14
CA ALA A 134 13.33 45.29 -40.57
C ALA A 134 12.11 45.14 -41.50
N MET A 135 11.10 44.36 -41.09
CA MET A 135 9.84 44.23 -41.84
C MET A 135 9.02 45.52 -41.86
N LEU A 136 9.06 46.32 -40.80
CA LEU A 136 8.37 47.62 -40.70
C LEU A 136 9.09 48.72 -41.50
N GLU A 137 10.42 48.69 -41.53
CA GLU A 137 11.25 49.67 -42.25
C GLU A 137 11.30 49.41 -43.76
N HIS A 138 11.24 48.14 -44.20
CA HIS A 138 11.34 47.76 -45.60
C HIS A 138 10.02 47.92 -46.35
N LYS A 139 9.99 48.80 -47.36
CA LYS A 139 8.79 49.09 -48.19
C LYS A 139 8.82 48.47 -49.59
N GLY A 140 9.91 47.79 -49.96
CA GLY A 140 10.07 47.15 -51.27
C GLY A 140 9.53 45.71 -51.31
N PRO A 141 9.64 45.02 -52.47
CA PRO A 141 9.32 43.60 -52.56
C PRO A 141 10.20 42.81 -51.59
N SER A 142 9.66 41.74 -51.01
CA SER A 142 10.35 40.91 -50.03
C SER A 142 9.71 39.54 -49.91
N LEU A 143 10.50 38.54 -49.53
CA LEU A 143 10.01 37.21 -49.20
C LEU A 143 9.96 37.07 -47.67
N PHE A 144 8.87 36.48 -47.16
CA PHE A 144 8.75 36.12 -45.75
C PHE A 144 8.18 34.72 -45.65
N ALA A 145 8.93 33.82 -45.03
CA ALA A 145 8.55 32.43 -44.87
C ALA A 145 8.78 31.96 -43.44
N LEU A 146 8.03 30.93 -43.04
CA LEU A 146 8.33 30.13 -41.86
C LEU A 146 8.83 28.77 -42.34
N ILE A 147 9.97 28.35 -41.78
CA ILE A 147 10.68 27.14 -42.13
C ILE A 147 10.63 26.19 -40.94
N GLN A 148 10.26 24.93 -41.16
CA GLN A 148 10.33 23.87 -40.17
C GLN A 148 11.40 22.86 -40.60
N LEU A 149 12.47 22.75 -39.81
CA LEU A 149 13.51 21.75 -40.02
C LEU A 149 12.99 20.36 -39.68
N GLU A 150 13.31 19.38 -40.52
CA GLU A 150 12.80 18.01 -40.46
C GLU A 150 13.91 17.00 -40.77
N GLU A 151 13.84 15.81 -40.18
CA GLU A 151 14.63 14.65 -40.60
C GLU A 151 13.71 13.67 -41.33
N LYS A 152 14.13 13.17 -42.50
CA LYS A 152 13.26 12.30 -43.33
C LYS A 152 12.87 10.99 -42.64
N ASP A 153 13.72 10.50 -41.73
CA ASP A 153 13.63 9.14 -41.15
C ASP A 153 13.47 9.10 -39.61
N ARG A 154 13.58 10.24 -38.90
CA ARG A 154 13.43 10.32 -37.43
C ARG A 154 12.40 11.36 -37.01
N MET A 155 11.84 11.19 -35.80
CA MET A 155 10.80 12.08 -35.26
C MET A 155 11.33 13.38 -34.63
N THR A 156 12.59 13.42 -34.17
CA THR A 156 13.11 14.57 -33.40
C THR A 156 14.54 14.92 -33.80
N LEU A 157 14.79 16.21 -34.04
CA LEU A 157 16.11 16.76 -34.31
C LEU A 157 16.88 17.09 -33.02
N THR A 158 18.17 16.81 -33.02
CA THR A 158 19.13 17.17 -31.97
C THR A 158 19.69 18.58 -32.19
N GLY A 159 20.21 19.22 -31.13
CA GLY A 159 20.82 20.55 -31.21
C GLY A 159 21.91 20.68 -32.29
N PRO A 160 22.86 19.74 -32.41
CA PRO A 160 23.86 19.74 -33.48
C PRO A 160 23.27 19.67 -34.89
N GLN A 161 22.23 18.86 -35.11
CA GLN A 161 21.55 18.76 -36.41
C GLN A 161 20.85 20.08 -36.77
N ILE A 162 20.17 20.71 -35.80
CA ILE A 162 19.53 22.02 -35.98
C ILE A 162 20.58 23.07 -36.37
N TYR A 163 21.71 23.10 -35.67
CA TYR A 163 22.81 24.04 -35.96
C TYR A 163 23.42 23.82 -37.35
N ALA A 164 23.62 22.55 -37.76
CA ALA A 164 24.14 22.22 -39.08
C ALA A 164 23.19 22.69 -40.19
N ALA A 165 21.90 22.38 -40.08
CA ALA A 165 20.89 22.82 -41.03
C ALA A 165 20.78 24.35 -41.11
N LEU A 166 20.80 25.05 -39.98
CA LEU A 166 20.81 26.51 -39.95
C LEU A 166 22.07 27.11 -40.58
N SER A 167 23.24 26.53 -40.33
CA SER A 167 24.50 26.98 -40.92
C SER A 167 24.47 26.85 -42.45
N ALA A 168 23.94 25.74 -42.96
CA ALA A 168 23.75 25.54 -44.41
C ALA A 168 22.76 26.55 -44.99
N LEU A 169 21.64 26.79 -44.30
CA LEU A 169 20.60 27.72 -44.72
C LEU A 169 21.13 29.17 -44.76
N ILE A 170 21.89 29.60 -43.74
CA ILE A 170 22.53 30.93 -43.69
C ILE A 170 23.57 31.07 -44.81
N SER A 171 24.36 30.02 -45.07
CA SER A 171 25.40 30.05 -46.10
C SER A 171 24.83 30.12 -47.53
N ALA A 172 23.67 29.51 -47.75
CA ALA A 172 22.97 29.52 -49.04
C ALA A 172 22.09 30.77 -49.24
N ALA A 173 21.71 31.45 -48.16
CA ALA A 173 20.87 32.64 -48.23
C ALA A 173 21.63 33.87 -48.78
N PRO A 174 20.95 34.77 -49.53
CA PRO A 174 21.58 35.96 -50.08
C PRO A 174 21.99 36.96 -48.98
N SER A 175 23.00 37.78 -49.28
CA SER A 175 23.47 38.83 -48.35
C SER A 175 22.32 39.77 -47.97
N GLY A 176 22.05 39.89 -46.67
CA GLY A 176 20.93 40.67 -46.13
C GLY A 176 19.67 39.87 -45.77
N ALA A 177 19.64 38.55 -46.04
CA ALA A 177 18.62 37.67 -45.49
C ALA A 177 18.72 37.61 -43.95
N MET A 178 17.57 37.58 -43.29
CA MET A 178 17.45 37.54 -41.84
C MET A 178 16.74 36.26 -41.43
N ILE A 179 17.31 35.54 -40.46
CA ILE A 179 16.71 34.33 -39.89
C ILE A 179 16.51 34.56 -38.39
N SER A 180 15.36 34.19 -37.86
CA SER A 180 15.03 34.34 -36.44
C SER A 180 14.30 33.11 -35.92
N GLU A 181 14.57 32.70 -34.68
CA GLU A 181 13.91 31.54 -34.07
C GLU A 181 12.45 31.84 -33.74
N GLN A 182 11.55 30.93 -34.10
CA GLN A 182 10.18 30.86 -33.60
C GLN A 182 10.06 29.83 -32.48
N SER A 183 10.62 28.65 -32.71
CA SER A 183 10.73 27.53 -31.76
C SER A 183 11.95 26.67 -32.12
N LYS A 184 12.25 25.65 -31.31
CA LYS A 184 13.46 24.81 -31.46
C LYS A 184 13.73 24.31 -32.89
N THR A 185 12.69 24.01 -33.67
CA THR A 185 12.82 23.49 -35.05
C THR A 185 12.22 24.42 -36.10
N ARG A 186 11.70 25.59 -35.71
CA ARG A 186 11.02 26.52 -36.62
C ARG A 186 11.67 27.88 -36.64
N PHE A 187 11.92 28.37 -37.84
CA PHE A 187 12.67 29.59 -38.07
C PHE A 187 11.95 30.49 -39.08
N TRP A 188 11.83 31.75 -38.74
CA TRP A 188 11.42 32.79 -39.67
C TRP A 188 12.55 33.10 -40.63
N LEU A 189 12.22 33.26 -41.92
CA LEU A 189 13.13 33.74 -42.96
C LEU A 189 12.53 35.02 -43.57
N PHE A 190 13.29 36.11 -43.53
CA PHE A 190 12.94 37.37 -44.18
C PHE A 190 14.04 37.78 -45.16
N VAL A 191 13.68 37.97 -46.43
CA VAL A 191 14.62 38.40 -47.48
C VAL A 191 14.15 39.75 -48.04
N PRO A 192 14.76 40.88 -47.62
CA PRO A 192 14.42 42.20 -48.13
C PRO A 192 14.87 42.35 -49.58
N GLY A 193 14.05 43.00 -50.40
CA GLY A 193 14.36 43.26 -51.81
C GLY A 193 14.22 42.05 -52.74
N PHE A 194 13.68 40.93 -52.24
CA PHE A 194 13.50 39.72 -53.04
C PHE A 194 12.62 39.98 -54.27
N GLN A 195 13.14 39.63 -55.45
CA GLN A 195 12.44 39.67 -56.73
C GLN A 195 12.74 38.35 -57.45
N GLY A 196 11.76 37.45 -57.48
CA GLY A 196 11.91 36.10 -58.04
C GLY A 196 10.71 35.22 -57.74
N ASP A 197 10.79 33.96 -58.15
CA ASP A 197 9.81 32.93 -57.81
C ASP A 197 10.10 32.38 -56.40
N GLU A 198 9.15 32.53 -55.49
CA GLU A 198 9.32 32.19 -54.07
C GLU A 198 9.58 30.69 -53.87
N VAL A 199 8.91 29.84 -54.64
CA VAL A 199 9.04 28.38 -54.54
C VAL A 199 10.43 27.94 -54.98
N SER A 200 10.87 28.37 -56.16
CA SER A 200 12.20 28.04 -56.70
C SER A 200 13.32 28.48 -55.76
N PHE A 201 13.18 29.64 -55.11
CA PHE A 201 14.15 30.12 -54.14
C PHE A 201 14.20 29.25 -52.87
N LEU A 202 13.03 28.95 -52.28
CA LEU A 202 12.95 28.12 -51.08
C LEU A 202 13.41 26.67 -51.37
N THR A 203 13.12 26.12 -52.56
CA THR A 203 13.64 24.81 -52.99
C THR A 203 15.17 24.84 -53.10
N GLY A 204 15.77 25.91 -53.63
CA GLY A 204 17.23 26.03 -53.69
C GLY A 204 17.89 26.07 -52.30
N LEU A 205 17.24 26.72 -51.31
CA LEU A 205 17.70 26.69 -49.92
C LEU A 205 17.55 25.29 -49.30
N GLN A 206 16.46 24.59 -49.61
CA GLN A 206 16.20 23.23 -49.14
C GLN A 206 17.26 22.25 -49.67
N GLU A 207 17.55 22.28 -50.97
CA GLU A 207 18.60 21.47 -51.58
C GLU A 207 19.97 21.73 -50.95
N ALA A 208 20.27 22.97 -50.55
CA ALA A 208 21.51 23.31 -49.86
C ALA A 208 21.60 22.66 -48.46
N VAL A 209 20.49 22.63 -47.72
CA VAL A 209 20.41 21.94 -46.42
C VAL A 209 20.60 20.43 -46.60
N GLU A 210 19.90 19.83 -47.56
CA GLU A 210 20.00 18.39 -47.86
C GLU A 210 21.44 17.99 -48.29
N LYS A 211 22.10 18.86 -49.07
CA LYS A 211 23.46 18.62 -49.55
C LYS A 211 24.52 18.78 -48.46
N ASP A 212 24.43 19.81 -47.61
CA ASP A 212 25.40 20.01 -46.52
C ASP A 212 25.31 18.89 -45.47
N SER A 213 24.10 18.36 -45.22
CA SER A 213 23.93 17.17 -44.36
C SER A 213 24.69 15.95 -44.89
N SER A 214 24.66 15.70 -46.20
CA SER A 214 25.39 14.59 -46.83
C SER A 214 26.92 14.78 -46.88
N ALA A 215 27.42 16.01 -46.71
CA ALA A 215 28.85 16.33 -46.80
C ALA A 215 29.57 16.28 -45.44
N ARG A 216 28.86 16.53 -44.33
CA ARG A 216 29.41 16.45 -42.96
C ARG A 216 29.44 15.05 -42.37
N ASP A 217 28.88 14.06 -43.07
CA ASP A 217 28.89 12.62 -42.73
C ASP A 217 30.29 12.00 -42.55
N VAL A 218 31.38 12.71 -42.87
CA VAL A 218 32.74 12.13 -42.91
C VAL A 218 33.60 12.47 -41.68
N GLU A 219 33.26 13.48 -40.88
CA GLU A 219 34.22 14.03 -39.89
C GLU A 219 33.88 13.81 -38.40
N TYR A 220 32.65 13.44 -38.02
CA TYR A 220 32.27 13.44 -36.59
C TYR A 220 31.57 12.18 -36.04
N ASP A 221 30.93 11.34 -36.85
CA ASP A 221 30.33 10.06 -36.41
C ASP A 221 30.03 9.14 -37.61
N PRO A 222 30.81 8.06 -37.85
CA PRO A 222 30.62 7.18 -39.01
C PRO A 222 29.38 6.28 -38.93
N GLU A 223 28.69 6.20 -37.77
CA GLU A 223 27.59 5.26 -37.55
C GLU A 223 26.19 5.88 -37.68
N ASN A 224 26.05 7.20 -37.86
CA ASN A 224 24.74 7.85 -38.04
C ASN A 224 24.70 8.83 -39.23
N SER A 225 24.21 8.37 -40.38
CA SER A 225 23.81 9.26 -41.49
C SER A 225 22.49 9.96 -41.17
N TYR A 226 22.43 11.30 -41.32
CA TYR A 226 21.20 12.07 -41.07
C TYR A 226 20.68 12.76 -42.33
N ASN A 227 19.43 12.47 -42.71
CA ASN A 227 18.77 13.06 -43.89
C ASN A 227 17.97 14.31 -43.50
N LEU A 228 18.65 15.46 -43.38
CA LEU A 228 18.02 16.73 -43.00
C LEU A 228 17.34 17.41 -44.20
N THR A 229 16.16 17.98 -43.98
CA THR A 229 15.42 18.79 -44.95
C THR A 229 14.59 19.85 -44.20
N PHE A 230 13.76 20.60 -44.90
CA PHE A 230 12.77 21.47 -44.25
C PHE A 230 11.49 21.61 -45.05
N SER A 231 10.36 21.78 -44.38
CA SER A 231 9.13 22.28 -44.99
C SER A 231 9.05 23.80 -44.84
N ALA A 232 8.47 24.51 -45.81
CA ALA A 232 8.35 25.97 -45.76
C ALA A 232 6.97 26.51 -46.16
N GLY A 233 6.51 27.51 -45.42
CA GLY A 233 5.31 28.28 -45.73
C GLY A 233 5.65 29.72 -46.05
N CYS A 234 5.40 30.17 -47.28
CA CYS A 234 5.59 31.56 -47.66
C CYS A 234 4.31 32.37 -47.40
N GLY A 235 4.43 33.41 -46.58
CA GLY A 235 3.31 34.29 -46.22
C GLY A 235 2.94 35.27 -47.32
N ALA A 236 1.75 35.86 -47.20
CA ALA A 236 1.31 36.91 -48.10
C ALA A 236 2.14 38.19 -47.91
N VAL A 237 2.27 38.99 -48.98
CA VAL A 237 2.83 40.33 -48.90
C VAL A 237 1.84 41.25 -48.18
N SER A 238 2.16 41.68 -46.96
CA SER A 238 1.36 42.61 -46.17
C SER A 238 2.26 43.64 -45.46
N PRO A 239 1.88 44.92 -45.33
CA PRO A 239 2.64 45.89 -44.55
C PRO A 239 2.57 45.65 -43.04
N ILE A 240 1.70 44.75 -42.58
CA ILE A 240 1.50 44.44 -41.16
C ILE A 240 2.26 43.14 -40.84
N PRO A 241 3.34 43.18 -40.01
CA PRO A 241 4.14 42.00 -39.71
C PRO A 241 3.34 40.83 -39.15
N SER A 242 2.37 41.09 -38.27
CA SER A 242 1.53 40.04 -37.69
C SER A 242 0.67 39.31 -38.72
N GLN A 243 0.23 39.98 -39.80
CA GLN A 243 -0.49 39.34 -40.89
C GLN A 243 0.44 38.49 -41.76
N ARG A 244 1.67 38.96 -42.03
CA ARG A 244 2.68 38.16 -42.76
C ARG A 244 3.03 36.89 -42.00
N MET A 245 3.23 37.01 -40.69
CA MET A 245 3.49 35.89 -39.79
C MET A 245 2.33 34.90 -39.80
N HIS A 246 1.11 35.37 -39.58
CA HIS A 246 -0.09 34.51 -39.58
C HIS A 246 -0.29 33.77 -40.91
N THR A 247 -0.08 34.44 -42.03
CA THR A 247 -0.23 33.82 -43.36
C THR A 247 0.90 32.84 -43.68
N ALA A 248 2.14 33.11 -43.24
CA ALA A 248 3.27 32.18 -43.36
C ALA A 248 3.08 30.93 -42.49
N GLU A 249 2.56 31.09 -41.25
CA GLU A 249 2.20 29.95 -40.39
C GLU A 249 1.14 29.05 -41.04
N TYR A 250 0.13 29.64 -41.70
CA TYR A 250 -0.90 28.86 -42.38
C TYR A 250 -0.34 28.12 -43.60
N ALA A 251 0.48 28.80 -44.40
CA ALA A 251 1.14 28.17 -45.54
C ALA A 251 2.07 27.03 -45.10
N LEU A 252 2.75 27.15 -43.96
CA LEU A 252 3.58 26.07 -43.44
C LEU A 252 2.73 24.89 -42.97
N TYR A 253 1.59 25.15 -42.33
CA TYR A 253 0.63 24.10 -42.00
C TYR A 253 0.19 23.32 -43.24
N GLU A 254 -0.14 24.02 -44.33
CA GLU A 254 -0.45 23.37 -45.60
C GLU A 254 0.72 22.51 -46.11
N ALA A 255 1.95 23.07 -46.09
CA ALA A 255 3.14 22.33 -46.51
C ALA A 255 3.32 21.03 -45.71
N VAL A 256 3.30 21.11 -44.38
CA VAL A 256 3.47 19.94 -43.51
C VAL A 256 2.35 18.91 -43.72
N SER A 257 1.12 19.36 -44.05
CA SER A 257 0.00 18.46 -44.36
C SER A 257 0.17 17.69 -45.67
N ILE A 258 0.92 18.22 -46.64
CA ILE A 258 1.23 17.56 -47.91
C ILE A 258 2.31 16.49 -47.69
N GLY A 259 3.32 16.81 -46.86
CA GLY A 259 4.38 15.88 -46.50
C GLY A 259 5.70 16.58 -46.21
N VAL A 260 6.65 15.81 -45.65
CA VAL A 260 8.00 16.28 -45.30
C VAL A 260 8.70 16.86 -46.52
N GLY A 261 9.33 18.03 -46.35
CA GLY A 261 10.02 18.74 -47.42
C GLY A 261 9.10 19.51 -48.38
N SER A 262 7.83 19.73 -48.03
CA SER A 262 6.92 20.48 -48.91
C SER A 262 7.10 21.98 -48.75
N ILE A 263 6.84 22.72 -49.82
CA ILE A 263 6.84 24.19 -49.82
C ILE A 263 5.47 24.66 -50.31
N CYS A 264 4.82 25.54 -49.56
CA CYS A 264 3.52 26.11 -49.90
C CYS A 264 3.53 27.63 -49.86
N LEU A 265 2.78 28.23 -50.78
CA LEU A 265 2.47 29.65 -50.77
C LEU A 265 1.09 29.85 -50.13
N TYR A 266 0.93 30.93 -49.37
CA TYR A 266 -0.35 31.28 -48.79
C TYR A 266 -1.44 31.48 -49.86
N SER A 267 -2.58 30.80 -49.68
CA SER A 267 -3.79 30.98 -50.49
C SER A 267 -4.96 31.45 -49.63
N VAL A 268 -5.56 32.59 -50.00
CA VAL A 268 -6.73 33.16 -49.30
C VAL A 268 -7.93 32.22 -49.38
N GLU A 269 -8.18 31.60 -50.55
CA GLU A 269 -9.33 30.71 -50.76
C GLU A 269 -9.25 29.47 -49.86
N LYS A 270 -8.06 28.85 -49.81
CA LYS A 270 -7.83 27.70 -48.95
C LYS A 270 -7.93 28.08 -47.47
N TYR A 271 -7.33 29.21 -47.08
CA TYR A 271 -7.41 29.72 -45.72
C TYR A 271 -8.86 29.91 -45.26
N GLU A 272 -9.69 30.59 -46.05
CA GLU A 272 -11.10 30.82 -45.70
C GLU A 272 -11.89 29.51 -45.54
N SER A 273 -11.56 28.48 -46.33
CA SER A 273 -12.20 27.16 -46.23
C SER A 273 -11.75 26.33 -45.02
N GLN A 274 -10.55 26.57 -44.47
CA GLN A 274 -9.93 25.73 -43.42
C GLN A 274 -9.65 26.47 -42.11
N LYS A 275 -9.91 27.79 -42.03
CA LYS A 275 -9.55 28.65 -40.88
C LYS A 275 -10.04 28.13 -39.52
N GLY A 276 -11.17 27.42 -39.50
CA GLY A 276 -11.72 26.83 -38.27
C GLY A 276 -10.84 25.71 -37.71
N GLU A 277 -10.47 24.75 -38.55
CA GLU A 277 -9.57 23.63 -38.18
C GLU A 277 -8.17 24.16 -37.82
N TYR A 278 -7.65 25.07 -38.65
CA TYR A 278 -6.34 25.67 -38.45
C TYR A 278 -6.23 26.45 -37.12
N ALA A 279 -7.31 27.08 -36.66
CA ALA A 279 -7.32 27.76 -35.37
C ALA A 279 -7.07 26.79 -34.20
N GLY A 280 -7.59 25.56 -34.27
CA GLY A 280 -7.33 24.52 -33.28
C GLY A 280 -5.86 24.07 -33.29
N ILE A 281 -5.31 23.85 -34.49
CA ILE A 281 -3.90 23.47 -34.69
C ILE A 281 -2.95 24.53 -34.12
N ARG A 282 -3.19 25.82 -34.39
CA ARG A 282 -2.36 26.90 -33.82
C ARG A 282 -2.36 26.89 -32.30
N LYS A 283 -3.53 26.71 -31.69
CA LYS A 283 -3.63 26.61 -30.23
C LYS A 283 -2.85 25.40 -29.70
N PHE A 284 -2.87 24.27 -30.41
CA PHE A 284 -2.16 23.06 -30.01
C PHE A 284 -0.64 23.24 -30.13
N LEU A 285 -0.17 23.82 -31.24
CA LEU A 285 1.25 24.14 -31.42
C LEU A 285 1.75 25.10 -30.34
N HIS A 286 0.96 26.14 -30.01
CA HIS A 286 1.30 27.03 -28.91
C HIS A 286 1.38 26.29 -27.56
N LEU A 287 0.41 25.43 -27.26
CA LEU A 287 0.36 24.60 -26.05
C LEU A 287 1.60 23.72 -25.91
N ILE A 288 1.94 22.95 -26.94
CA ILE A 288 3.01 21.94 -26.90
C ILE A 288 4.41 22.57 -26.97
N ASP A 289 4.61 23.55 -27.86
CA ASP A 289 5.93 24.15 -28.08
C ASP A 289 6.37 25.04 -26.90
N ASN A 290 5.41 25.55 -26.11
CA ASN A 290 5.67 26.35 -24.91
C ASN A 290 5.47 25.57 -23.60
N ASN A 291 5.24 24.25 -23.66
CA ASN A 291 4.96 23.39 -22.52
C ASN A 291 3.90 23.96 -21.55
N LEU A 292 2.75 24.39 -22.08
CA LEU A 292 1.66 24.99 -21.28
C LEU A 292 0.69 23.93 -20.74
N PHE A 293 1.22 22.74 -20.45
CA PHE A 293 0.50 21.66 -19.78
C PHE A 293 0.53 21.86 -18.27
N SER A 294 -0.58 21.54 -17.63
CA SER A 294 -0.68 21.41 -16.17
C SER A 294 -1.29 20.05 -15.84
N TYR A 295 -1.20 19.62 -14.59
CA TYR A 295 -1.71 18.32 -14.16
C TYR A 295 -2.59 18.47 -12.93
N HIS A 296 -3.71 17.74 -12.94
CA HIS A 296 -4.54 17.54 -11.76
C HIS A 296 -4.37 16.11 -11.28
N PHE A 297 -4.33 15.94 -9.96
CA PHE A 297 -4.16 14.67 -9.29
C PHE A 297 -5.52 14.19 -8.77
N GLN A 298 -5.92 12.99 -9.14
CA GLN A 298 -7.12 12.34 -8.60
C GLN A 298 -6.70 11.24 -7.63
N PRO A 299 -7.20 11.23 -6.38
CA PRO A 299 -6.81 10.21 -5.42
C PRO A 299 -7.44 8.85 -5.77
N ILE A 300 -6.64 7.82 -5.56
CA ILE A 300 -7.03 6.41 -5.57
C ILE A 300 -6.97 5.93 -4.12
N VAL A 301 -8.07 5.33 -3.65
CA VAL A 301 -8.19 4.88 -2.26
C VAL A 301 -8.22 3.35 -2.18
N GLU A 302 -7.62 2.81 -1.11
CA GLU A 302 -7.78 1.39 -0.82
C GLU A 302 -9.16 1.11 -0.23
N VAL A 303 -9.77 0.02 -0.66
CA VAL A 303 -11.10 -0.37 -0.19
C VAL A 303 -11.09 -0.60 1.31
N GLN A 304 -10.04 -1.16 1.91
CA GLN A 304 -10.00 -1.61 3.32
C GLN A 304 -10.24 -0.49 4.34
N THR A 305 -9.64 0.67 4.11
CA THR A 305 -9.59 1.76 5.11
C THR A 305 -10.14 3.07 4.56
N GLY A 306 -10.32 3.18 3.23
CA GLY A 306 -10.59 4.43 2.55
C GLY A 306 -9.41 5.41 2.53
N ASN A 307 -8.19 4.96 2.88
CA ASN A 307 -6.99 5.78 2.82
C ASN A 307 -6.54 6.01 1.36
N VAL A 308 -6.01 7.20 1.08
CA VAL A 308 -5.41 7.53 -0.22
C VAL A 308 -4.06 6.82 -0.33
N VAL A 309 -3.95 5.89 -1.28
CA VAL A 309 -2.75 5.08 -1.53
C VAL A 309 -2.01 5.49 -2.80
N ALA A 310 -2.68 6.18 -3.72
CA ALA A 310 -2.08 6.67 -4.94
C ALA A 310 -2.81 7.89 -5.51
N TYR A 311 -2.24 8.50 -6.54
CA TYR A 311 -2.88 9.53 -7.35
C TYR A 311 -2.68 9.26 -8.84
N GLU A 312 -3.71 9.50 -9.64
CA GLU A 312 -3.57 9.59 -11.10
C GLU A 312 -3.32 11.03 -11.54
N ALA A 313 -2.28 11.22 -12.35
CA ALA A 313 -1.91 12.51 -12.92
C ALA A 313 -2.61 12.75 -14.26
N LEU A 314 -3.63 13.60 -14.24
CA LEU A 314 -4.47 13.87 -15.39
C LEU A 314 -4.11 15.21 -16.03
N MET A 315 -3.72 15.16 -17.31
CA MET A 315 -3.35 16.33 -18.10
C MET A 315 -4.47 17.36 -18.18
N ARG A 316 -4.10 18.64 -18.03
CA ARG A 316 -4.94 19.82 -18.22
C ARG A 316 -4.19 20.82 -19.09
N THR A 317 -4.95 21.61 -19.84
CA THR A 317 -4.41 22.73 -20.60
C THR A 317 -4.70 24.04 -19.87
N ASP A 318 -3.88 25.05 -20.10
CA ASP A 318 -4.15 26.39 -19.58
C ASP A 318 -5.58 26.84 -19.96
N LYS A 319 -6.26 27.52 -19.01
CA LYS A 319 -7.65 27.96 -19.20
C LYS A 319 -7.84 28.87 -20.41
N SER A 320 -6.81 29.63 -20.81
CA SER A 320 -6.85 30.49 -21.99
C SER A 320 -6.83 29.70 -23.31
N ILE A 321 -6.27 28.49 -23.30
CA ILE A 321 -6.20 27.59 -24.46
C ILE A 321 -7.49 26.78 -24.56
N GLY A 322 -7.94 26.23 -23.42
CA GLY A 322 -9.25 25.57 -23.27
C GLY A 322 -9.39 24.27 -24.07
N MET A 323 -8.29 23.58 -24.36
CA MET A 323 -8.31 22.31 -25.08
C MET A 323 -8.46 21.11 -24.14
N ARG A 324 -9.30 20.15 -24.51
CA ARG A 324 -9.45 18.90 -23.76
C ARG A 324 -8.32 17.91 -24.13
N PRO A 325 -7.91 16.99 -23.25
CA PRO A 325 -6.87 16.01 -23.55
C PRO A 325 -7.11 15.21 -24.83
N VAL A 326 -8.35 14.79 -25.11
CA VAL A 326 -8.71 14.09 -26.37
C VAL A 326 -8.40 14.94 -27.61
N GLU A 327 -8.62 16.25 -27.54
CA GLU A 327 -8.30 17.18 -28.65
C GLU A 327 -6.78 17.33 -28.81
N VAL A 328 -6.04 17.41 -27.70
CA VAL A 328 -4.57 17.45 -27.69
C VAL A 328 -4.00 16.20 -28.36
N LEU A 329 -4.46 15.01 -27.96
CA LEU A 329 -4.01 13.74 -28.54
C LEU A 329 -4.38 13.63 -30.03
N GLY A 330 -5.58 14.08 -30.42
CA GLY A 330 -6.00 14.13 -31.82
C GLY A 330 -5.09 15.00 -32.70
N TYR A 331 -4.79 16.22 -32.24
CA TYR A 331 -3.86 17.10 -32.97
C TYR A 331 -2.42 16.61 -32.93
N ALA A 332 -1.97 16.04 -31.81
CA ALA A 332 -0.65 15.43 -31.71
C ALA A 332 -0.48 14.27 -32.69
N ALA A 333 -1.49 13.41 -32.83
CA ALA A 333 -1.48 12.33 -33.82
C ALA A 333 -1.44 12.88 -35.26
N GLN A 334 -2.31 13.85 -35.59
CA GLN A 334 -2.36 14.49 -36.90
C GLN A 334 -1.02 15.13 -37.29
N LEU A 335 -0.33 15.73 -36.32
CA LEU A 335 0.94 16.45 -36.54
C LEU A 335 2.18 15.60 -36.22
N LYS A 336 2.02 14.31 -35.93
CA LYS A 336 3.09 13.37 -35.55
C LYS A 336 3.91 13.83 -34.32
N ARG A 337 3.26 14.48 -33.37
CA ARG A 337 3.83 15.02 -32.12
C ARG A 337 3.46 14.21 -30.86
N LEU A 338 2.96 12.98 -30.99
CA LEU A 338 2.60 12.14 -29.84
C LEU A 338 3.79 11.85 -28.92
N TYR A 339 4.99 11.68 -29.48
CA TYR A 339 6.23 11.54 -28.70
C TYR A 339 6.49 12.73 -27.77
N ASP A 340 6.24 13.95 -28.25
CA ASP A 340 6.45 15.14 -27.45
C ASP A 340 5.43 15.24 -26.31
N VAL A 341 4.20 14.77 -26.53
CA VAL A 341 3.18 14.67 -25.48
C VAL A 341 3.60 13.66 -24.41
N GLU A 342 4.11 12.49 -24.81
CA GLU A 342 4.66 11.47 -23.89
C GLU A 342 5.80 12.06 -23.04
N LYS A 343 6.78 12.68 -23.71
CA LYS A 343 7.96 13.27 -23.07
C LYS A 343 7.61 14.37 -22.08
N LEU A 344 6.75 15.30 -22.49
CA LEU A 344 6.30 16.37 -21.61
C LEU A 344 5.46 15.82 -20.45
N THR A 345 4.64 14.79 -20.67
CA THR A 345 3.82 14.19 -19.61
C THR A 345 4.66 13.55 -18.54
N MET A 346 5.62 12.69 -18.90
CA MET A 346 6.52 12.08 -17.92
C MET A 346 7.32 13.13 -17.17
N ARG A 347 7.91 14.10 -17.89
CA ARG A 347 8.73 15.13 -17.27
C ARG A 347 7.93 16.03 -16.31
N ASN A 348 6.80 16.57 -16.77
CA ASN A 348 6.04 17.56 -15.99
C ASN A 348 5.36 16.94 -14.77
N THR A 349 4.93 15.66 -14.85
CA THR A 349 4.33 14.97 -13.69
C THR A 349 5.36 14.65 -12.62
N LEU A 350 6.53 14.16 -13.03
CA LEU A 350 7.65 13.92 -12.12
C LEU A 350 8.17 15.24 -11.51
N GLU A 351 8.33 16.30 -12.30
CA GLU A 351 8.73 17.62 -11.81
C GLU A 351 7.71 18.19 -10.79
N ALA A 352 6.41 18.06 -11.07
CA ALA A 352 5.37 18.55 -10.16
C ALA A 352 5.44 17.85 -8.79
N VAL A 353 5.70 16.54 -8.78
CA VAL A 353 5.85 15.73 -7.57
C VAL A 353 7.19 15.96 -6.90
N TYR A 354 8.28 16.10 -7.65
CA TYR A 354 9.63 16.36 -7.12
C TYR A 354 9.66 17.64 -6.30
N ASN A 355 8.95 18.68 -6.74
CA ASN A 355 8.83 19.92 -5.99
C ASN A 355 7.93 19.81 -4.73
N HIS A 356 7.21 18.71 -4.54
CA HIS A 356 6.24 18.48 -3.46
C HIS A 356 6.30 17.03 -2.91
N GLN A 357 7.50 16.50 -2.66
CA GLN A 357 7.68 15.08 -2.29
C GLN A 357 6.90 14.67 -1.03
N ASP A 358 6.78 15.57 -0.05
CA ASP A 358 6.01 15.35 1.18
C ASP A 358 4.53 15.07 0.91
N ALA A 359 3.98 15.56 -0.21
CA ALA A 359 2.59 15.33 -0.60
C ALA A 359 2.36 13.92 -1.18
N LEU A 360 3.39 13.37 -1.85
CA LEU A 360 3.35 11.99 -2.32
C LEU A 360 3.62 11.01 -1.17
N HIS A 361 4.62 11.29 -0.33
CA HIS A 361 5.00 10.44 0.81
C HIS A 361 5.25 8.98 0.36
N SER A 362 4.52 8.00 0.90
CA SER A 362 4.57 6.58 0.54
C SER A 362 3.60 6.18 -0.59
N ARG A 363 2.87 7.13 -1.16
CA ARG A 363 1.83 6.88 -2.17
C ARG A 363 2.43 6.73 -3.56
N LYS A 364 1.68 6.07 -4.44
CA LYS A 364 2.06 5.88 -5.84
C LYS A 364 1.53 7.00 -6.74
N LEU A 365 2.17 7.19 -7.90
CA LEU A 365 1.77 8.15 -8.94
C LEU A 365 1.48 7.39 -10.24
N PHE A 366 0.23 7.41 -10.69
CA PHE A 366 -0.21 6.82 -11.94
C PHE A 366 -0.07 7.86 -13.06
N VAL A 367 0.62 7.47 -14.14
CA VAL A 367 0.87 8.32 -15.30
C VAL A 367 0.55 7.55 -16.58
N ASN A 368 -0.39 8.08 -17.34
CA ASN A 368 -0.76 7.60 -18.67
C ASN A 368 0.45 7.65 -19.63
N SER A 369 0.69 6.56 -20.36
CA SER A 369 1.74 6.43 -21.36
C SER A 369 1.17 6.01 -22.72
N ILE A 370 1.88 6.39 -23.79
CA ILE A 370 1.56 6.07 -25.18
C ILE A 370 2.60 5.07 -25.70
N PRO A 371 2.37 3.73 -25.64
CA PRO A 371 3.37 2.71 -25.94
C PRO A 371 4.08 2.84 -27.29
N ALA A 372 3.35 3.22 -28.33
CA ALA A 372 3.91 3.39 -29.68
C ALA A 372 4.90 4.58 -29.79
N HIS A 373 4.92 5.45 -28.78
CA HIS A 373 5.73 6.67 -28.75
C HIS A 373 6.50 6.81 -27.43
N MET A 374 6.86 5.68 -26.80
CA MET A 374 7.66 5.67 -25.58
C MET A 374 8.98 6.42 -25.73
N LEU A 375 9.43 6.99 -24.60
CA LEU A 375 10.72 7.67 -24.50
C LEU A 375 11.87 6.80 -24.98
N THR A 376 12.80 7.41 -25.72
CA THR A 376 14.09 6.81 -26.06
C THR A 376 14.91 6.52 -24.79
N ASP A 377 15.88 5.62 -24.87
CA ASP A 377 16.72 5.30 -23.70
C ASP A 377 17.53 6.49 -23.21
N ALA A 378 17.93 7.40 -24.10
CA ALA A 378 18.61 8.64 -23.74
C ALA A 378 17.70 9.58 -22.94
N ASP A 379 16.47 9.81 -23.42
CA ASP A 379 15.50 10.67 -22.71
C ASP A 379 15.05 10.03 -21.39
N TRP A 380 14.93 8.70 -21.34
CA TRP A 380 14.63 7.98 -20.11
C TRP A 380 15.77 8.09 -19.08
N ALA A 381 17.02 7.95 -19.52
CA ALA A 381 18.20 8.11 -18.65
C ALA A 381 18.31 9.55 -18.07
N GLU A 382 17.86 10.56 -18.83
CA GLU A 382 17.76 11.93 -18.33
C GLU A 382 16.75 12.02 -17.17
N LEU A 383 15.57 11.41 -17.32
CA LEU A 383 14.56 11.35 -16.26
C LEU A 383 15.05 10.56 -15.05
N GLU A 384 15.73 9.42 -15.24
CA GLU A 384 16.34 8.65 -14.16
C GLU A 384 17.37 9.47 -13.38
N THR A 385 18.19 10.25 -14.08
CA THR A 385 19.22 11.09 -13.45
C THR A 385 18.60 12.23 -12.63
N GLN A 386 17.51 12.83 -13.11
CA GLN A 386 16.85 13.96 -12.44
C GLN A 386 15.88 13.53 -11.33
N TYR A 387 15.15 12.44 -11.52
CA TYR A 387 13.99 12.04 -10.71
C TYR A 387 14.03 10.59 -10.23
N GLY A 388 15.20 9.95 -10.24
CA GLY A 388 15.36 8.52 -9.93
C GLY A 388 14.69 8.05 -8.63
N GLU A 389 14.70 8.90 -7.58
CA GLU A 389 14.07 8.60 -6.28
C GLU A 389 12.54 8.54 -6.32
N LEU A 390 11.90 9.08 -7.36
CA LEU A 390 10.45 9.02 -7.56
C LEU A 390 10.02 7.84 -8.42
N LEU A 391 10.94 7.23 -9.17
CA LEU A 391 10.59 6.20 -10.13
C LEU A 391 10.02 4.95 -9.46
N GLU A 392 10.51 4.57 -8.27
CA GLU A 392 9.92 3.45 -7.51
C GLU A 392 8.44 3.67 -7.14
N LYS A 393 7.97 4.92 -7.15
CA LYS A 393 6.59 5.31 -6.85
C LYS A 393 5.74 5.46 -8.11
N LEU A 394 6.35 5.39 -9.29
CA LEU A 394 5.68 5.56 -10.57
C LEU A 394 4.96 4.28 -10.98
N VAL A 395 3.71 4.45 -11.43
CA VAL A 395 2.88 3.43 -12.06
C VAL A 395 2.59 3.91 -13.47
N ILE A 396 3.06 3.16 -14.46
CA ILE A 396 2.80 3.48 -15.87
C ILE A 396 1.45 2.88 -16.25
N GLU A 397 0.54 3.68 -16.80
CA GLU A 397 -0.76 3.23 -17.28
C GLU A 397 -0.74 3.06 -18.80
N LEU A 398 -1.14 1.87 -19.27
CA LEU A 398 -1.30 1.57 -20.70
C LEU A 398 -2.76 1.23 -20.99
N THR A 399 -3.33 1.80 -22.04
CA THR A 399 -4.69 1.42 -22.46
C THR A 399 -4.74 -0.01 -23.00
N GLU A 400 -5.85 -0.73 -22.77
CA GLU A 400 -6.04 -2.12 -23.23
C GLU A 400 -5.80 -2.29 -24.74
N GLN A 401 -6.18 -1.28 -25.54
CA GLN A 401 -6.08 -1.31 -27.01
C GLN A 401 -4.66 -1.07 -27.54
N SER A 402 -3.71 -0.77 -26.65
CA SER A 402 -2.31 -0.70 -27.02
C SER A 402 -1.84 -2.10 -27.44
N GLU A 403 -1.30 -2.26 -28.65
CA GLU A 403 -0.57 -3.47 -29.07
C GLU A 403 0.92 -3.13 -29.21
N PRO A 404 1.68 -3.06 -28.11
CA PRO A 404 3.12 -2.85 -28.16
C PRO A 404 3.77 -4.05 -28.83
N SER A 405 4.83 -3.77 -29.60
CA SER A 405 5.66 -4.85 -30.13
C SER A 405 6.33 -5.61 -28.98
N PRO A 406 6.74 -6.88 -29.20
CA PRO A 406 7.51 -7.62 -28.19
C PRO A 406 8.74 -6.86 -27.68
N GLN A 407 9.44 -6.13 -28.57
CA GLN A 407 10.59 -5.34 -28.15
C GLN A 407 10.22 -4.19 -27.22
N MET A 408 9.08 -3.52 -27.45
CA MET A 408 8.60 -2.45 -26.58
C MET A 408 8.22 -2.98 -25.19
N LEU A 409 7.57 -4.13 -25.11
CA LEU A 409 7.26 -4.80 -23.85
C LEU A 409 8.52 -5.16 -23.06
N ASP A 410 9.54 -5.70 -23.73
CA ASP A 410 10.82 -6.01 -23.10
C ASP A 410 11.50 -4.75 -22.54
N SER A 411 11.45 -3.63 -23.27
CA SER A 411 11.94 -2.33 -22.81
C SER A 411 11.18 -1.81 -21.58
N ILE A 412 9.84 -1.92 -21.57
CA ILE A 412 9.00 -1.57 -20.41
C ILE A 412 9.43 -2.40 -19.20
N HIS A 413 9.48 -3.72 -19.34
CA HIS A 413 9.87 -4.62 -18.26
C HIS A 413 11.29 -4.36 -17.76
N CYS A 414 12.24 -4.05 -18.65
CA CYS A 414 13.59 -3.68 -18.27
C CYS A 414 13.61 -2.43 -17.37
N ARG A 415 12.89 -1.36 -17.78
CA ARG A 415 12.79 -0.12 -17.00
C ARG A 415 12.08 -0.35 -15.67
N MET A 416 11.00 -1.14 -15.66
CA MET A 416 10.28 -1.49 -14.43
C MET A 416 11.15 -2.25 -13.44
N ASN A 417 11.88 -3.27 -13.90
CA ASN A 417 12.74 -4.08 -13.04
C ASN A 417 13.91 -3.27 -12.48
N LYS A 418 14.50 -2.38 -13.29
CA LYS A 418 15.61 -1.52 -12.87
C LYS A 418 15.21 -0.51 -11.80
N ASN A 419 14.02 0.09 -11.94
CA ASN A 419 13.59 1.22 -11.11
C ASN A 419 12.46 0.87 -10.13
N HIS A 420 12.10 -0.42 -10.01
CA HIS A 420 10.99 -0.90 -9.19
C HIS A 420 9.65 -0.21 -9.46
N MET A 421 9.41 0.17 -10.72
CA MET A 421 8.15 0.77 -11.15
C MET A 421 7.05 -0.29 -11.26
N GLN A 422 5.80 0.18 -11.26
CA GLN A 422 4.64 -0.67 -11.47
C GLN A 422 3.97 -0.37 -12.81
N LEU A 423 3.16 -1.32 -13.28
CA LEU A 423 2.39 -1.22 -14.51
C LEU A 423 0.90 -1.37 -14.20
N ALA A 424 0.10 -0.53 -14.84
CA ALA A 424 -1.35 -0.61 -14.81
C ALA A 424 -1.90 -0.75 -16.24
N ILE A 425 -2.97 -1.53 -16.40
CA ILE A 425 -3.75 -1.58 -17.65
C ILE A 425 -5.03 -0.78 -17.45
N ASP A 426 -5.29 0.14 -18.36
CA ASP A 426 -6.41 1.07 -18.35
C ASP A 426 -7.53 0.68 -19.32
N ASP A 427 -8.74 1.20 -19.07
CA ASP A 427 -9.96 0.99 -19.88
C ASP A 427 -10.33 -0.50 -20.10
N TYR A 428 -10.00 -1.38 -19.15
CA TYR A 428 -10.16 -2.83 -19.34
C TYR A 428 -11.65 -3.23 -19.38
N GLY A 429 -12.05 -3.88 -20.47
CA GLY A 429 -13.40 -4.42 -20.65
C GLY A 429 -14.33 -3.66 -21.61
N THR A 430 -13.81 -2.66 -22.32
CA THR A 430 -14.55 -1.87 -23.33
C THR A 430 -14.64 -2.54 -24.72
N GLY A 431 -13.95 -3.67 -24.94
CA GLY A 431 -13.85 -4.36 -26.24
C GLY A 431 -13.79 -5.90 -26.18
N TYR A 432 -13.13 -6.54 -27.17
CA TYR A 432 -12.81 -7.98 -27.12
C TYR A 432 -11.73 -8.20 -26.05
N SER A 433 -12.15 -8.35 -24.79
CA SER A 433 -11.25 -8.55 -23.65
C SER A 433 -10.23 -9.66 -23.94
N ASN A 434 -9.00 -9.26 -24.25
CA ASN A 434 -7.98 -10.21 -24.66
C ASN A 434 -7.18 -10.60 -23.43
N THR A 435 -7.69 -11.57 -22.67
CA THR A 435 -6.99 -12.15 -21.50
C THR A 435 -5.56 -12.56 -21.86
N SER A 436 -5.30 -12.94 -23.11
CA SER A 436 -3.95 -13.25 -23.59
C SER A 436 -2.99 -12.05 -23.58
N ASN A 437 -3.48 -10.82 -23.75
CA ASN A 437 -2.68 -9.60 -23.64
C ASN A 437 -2.38 -9.29 -22.17
N LEU A 438 -3.35 -9.40 -21.26
CA LEU A 438 -3.14 -9.20 -19.83
C LEU A 438 -2.02 -10.12 -19.28
N MET A 439 -2.02 -11.39 -19.71
CA MET A 439 -0.99 -12.37 -19.35
C MET A 439 0.40 -12.02 -19.89
N LYS A 440 0.48 -11.32 -21.03
CA LYS A 440 1.77 -10.84 -21.58
C LYS A 440 2.27 -9.63 -20.81
N TYR A 441 1.37 -8.68 -20.52
CA TYR A 441 1.71 -7.44 -19.80
C TYR A 441 2.13 -7.69 -18.35
N LYS A 442 1.56 -8.71 -17.68
CA LYS A 442 1.79 -8.99 -16.26
C LYS A 442 1.69 -7.73 -15.39
N PRO A 443 0.58 -6.98 -15.46
CA PRO A 443 0.45 -5.72 -14.75
C PRO A 443 0.40 -5.93 -13.23
N ASN A 444 0.61 -4.86 -12.48
CA ASN A 444 0.37 -4.84 -11.04
C ASN A 444 -1.08 -4.46 -10.73
N VAL A 445 -1.68 -3.60 -11.57
CA VAL A 445 -3.03 -3.07 -11.38
C VAL A 445 -3.81 -3.16 -12.69
N VAL A 446 -5.10 -3.47 -12.62
CA VAL A 446 -6.00 -3.43 -13.78
C VAL A 446 -7.18 -2.54 -13.44
N LYS A 447 -7.40 -1.51 -14.27
CA LYS A 447 -8.48 -0.53 -14.12
C LYS A 447 -9.71 -1.04 -14.86
N ILE A 448 -10.77 -1.29 -14.11
CA ILE A 448 -12.07 -1.70 -14.63
C ILE A 448 -12.76 -0.44 -15.12
N ASP A 449 -13.04 -0.40 -16.42
CA ASP A 449 -13.58 0.78 -17.08
C ASP A 449 -14.96 1.22 -16.53
N ARG A 450 -15.20 2.53 -16.60
CA ARG A 450 -16.47 3.16 -16.21
C ARG A 450 -17.68 2.53 -16.90
N ALA A 451 -17.61 2.15 -18.18
CA ALA A 451 -18.74 1.58 -18.92
C ALA A 451 -19.23 0.25 -18.33
N LEU A 452 -18.38 -0.47 -17.59
CA LEU A 452 -18.77 -1.68 -16.85
C LEU A 452 -19.37 -1.36 -15.47
N ILE A 453 -18.97 -0.23 -14.87
CA ILE A 453 -19.34 0.18 -13.51
C ILE A 453 -20.62 1.02 -13.49
N GLU A 454 -20.89 1.80 -14.54
CA GLU A 454 -22.06 2.68 -14.63
C GLU A 454 -23.36 1.91 -14.37
N ASP A 455 -24.11 2.32 -13.34
CA ASP A 455 -25.35 1.67 -12.86
C ASP A 455 -25.22 0.16 -12.58
N ILE A 456 -24.04 -0.34 -12.23
CA ILE A 456 -23.78 -1.78 -12.05
C ILE A 456 -24.66 -2.40 -10.96
N ASN A 457 -25.05 -1.62 -9.95
CA ASN A 457 -25.98 -2.02 -8.88
C ASN A 457 -27.33 -2.54 -9.42
N ALA A 458 -27.80 -2.04 -10.56
CA ALA A 458 -29.06 -2.44 -11.20
C ALA A 458 -28.89 -3.49 -12.32
N LYS A 459 -27.65 -3.94 -12.60
CA LYS A 459 -27.31 -4.81 -13.74
C LYS A 459 -26.73 -6.15 -13.28
N PRO A 460 -27.54 -7.15 -12.84
CA PRO A 460 -27.03 -8.43 -12.33
C PRO A 460 -26.14 -9.23 -13.30
N LYS A 461 -26.38 -9.11 -14.61
CA LYS A 461 -25.50 -9.72 -15.62
C LYS A 461 -24.12 -9.08 -15.64
N MET A 462 -24.06 -7.75 -15.50
CA MET A 462 -22.81 -7.01 -15.45
C MET A 462 -22.06 -7.29 -14.15
N GLN A 463 -22.76 -7.36 -13.01
CA GLN A 463 -22.16 -7.78 -11.73
C GLN A 463 -21.46 -9.14 -11.83
N ARG A 464 -22.08 -10.13 -12.48
CA ARG A 464 -21.45 -11.45 -12.67
C ARG A 464 -20.23 -11.39 -13.58
N LEU A 465 -20.28 -10.59 -14.65
CA LEU A 465 -19.13 -10.41 -15.55
C LEU A 465 -17.97 -9.77 -14.78
N VAL A 466 -18.21 -8.65 -14.11
CA VAL A 466 -17.20 -7.91 -13.34
C VAL A 466 -16.65 -8.74 -12.19
N ALA A 467 -17.48 -9.52 -11.48
CA ALA A 467 -17.00 -10.44 -10.45
C ALA A 467 -16.01 -11.48 -11.01
N GLY A 468 -16.33 -12.10 -12.16
CA GLY A 468 -15.42 -13.04 -12.80
C GLY A 468 -14.13 -12.40 -13.31
N LEU A 469 -14.18 -11.12 -13.73
CA LEU A 469 -12.98 -10.37 -14.10
C LEU A 469 -12.09 -10.09 -12.89
N ILE A 470 -12.68 -9.68 -11.76
CA ILE A 470 -11.94 -9.45 -10.50
C ILE A 470 -11.31 -10.75 -10.00
N GLU A 471 -12.05 -11.85 -10.02
CA GLU A 471 -11.53 -13.17 -9.65
C GLU A 471 -10.33 -13.56 -10.53
N PHE A 472 -10.44 -13.40 -11.84
CA PHE A 472 -9.32 -13.63 -12.77
C PHE A 472 -8.11 -12.74 -12.47
N MET A 473 -8.32 -11.46 -12.13
CA MET A 473 -7.23 -10.56 -11.73
C MET A 473 -6.52 -11.09 -10.47
N HIS A 474 -7.29 -11.48 -9.44
CA HIS A 474 -6.76 -12.00 -8.19
C HIS A 474 -6.00 -13.32 -8.34
N GLU A 475 -6.52 -14.26 -9.16
CA GLU A 475 -5.85 -15.52 -9.48
C GLU A 475 -4.47 -15.32 -10.10
N ASN A 476 -4.27 -14.22 -10.83
CA ASN A 476 -3.02 -13.86 -11.48
C ASN A 476 -2.16 -12.86 -10.67
N GLY A 477 -2.59 -12.50 -9.46
CA GLY A 477 -1.87 -11.61 -8.56
C GLY A 477 -1.97 -10.12 -8.91
N TYR A 478 -2.99 -9.72 -9.68
CA TYR A 478 -3.24 -8.33 -10.07
C TYR A 478 -4.24 -7.66 -9.12
N LEU A 479 -4.05 -6.37 -8.84
CA LEU A 479 -5.03 -5.57 -8.08
C LEU A 479 -6.12 -5.03 -9.02
N ALA A 480 -7.38 -5.10 -8.58
CA ALA A 480 -8.52 -4.57 -9.32
C ALA A 480 -8.88 -3.14 -8.87
N LEU A 481 -8.65 -2.14 -9.72
CA LEU A 481 -9.05 -0.74 -9.52
C LEU A 481 -10.41 -0.49 -10.20
N ALA A 482 -11.44 -0.12 -9.45
CA ALA A 482 -12.69 0.35 -10.02
C ALA A 482 -12.58 1.83 -10.41
N GLU A 483 -12.61 2.14 -11.71
CA GLU A 483 -12.49 3.50 -12.22
C GLU A 483 -13.85 4.18 -12.40
N GLY A 484 -13.87 5.50 -12.20
CA GLY A 484 -15.04 6.31 -12.49
C GLY A 484 -16.22 6.02 -11.57
N VAL A 485 -16.00 5.64 -10.31
CA VAL A 485 -17.09 5.49 -9.34
C VAL A 485 -17.76 6.84 -9.06
N GLU A 486 -19.03 7.00 -9.42
CA GLU A 486 -19.75 8.29 -9.31
C GLU A 486 -20.88 8.28 -8.29
N THR A 487 -21.37 7.12 -7.88
CA THR A 487 -22.44 6.99 -6.88
C THR A 487 -22.07 6.06 -5.72
N TYR A 488 -22.77 6.23 -4.59
CA TYR A 488 -22.68 5.34 -3.43
C TYR A 488 -22.98 3.88 -3.80
N ASP A 489 -24.01 3.65 -4.61
CA ASP A 489 -24.46 2.31 -4.96
C ASP A 489 -23.45 1.58 -5.87
N GLU A 490 -22.82 2.31 -6.79
CA GLU A 490 -21.70 1.79 -7.59
C GLU A 490 -20.51 1.43 -6.70
N MET A 491 -20.12 2.33 -5.79
CA MET A 491 -19.04 2.09 -4.82
C MET A 491 -19.31 0.83 -3.99
N ARG A 492 -20.49 0.75 -3.37
CA ARG A 492 -20.91 -0.40 -2.57
C ARG A 492 -20.93 -1.68 -3.38
N THR A 493 -21.39 -1.63 -4.63
CA THR A 493 -21.40 -2.80 -5.50
C THR A 493 -19.99 -3.24 -5.86
N MET A 494 -19.10 -2.34 -6.28
CA MET A 494 -17.72 -2.69 -6.63
C MET A 494 -16.93 -3.25 -5.45
N MET A 495 -17.12 -2.70 -4.25
CA MET A 495 -16.57 -3.27 -3.01
C MET A 495 -17.10 -4.67 -2.75
N LYS A 496 -18.41 -4.91 -2.95
CA LYS A 496 -19.02 -6.23 -2.82
C LYS A 496 -18.44 -7.26 -3.78
N LEU A 497 -18.16 -6.83 -5.02
CA LEU A 497 -17.62 -7.70 -6.07
C LEU A 497 -16.12 -7.99 -5.88
N GLY A 498 -15.46 -7.37 -4.89
CA GLY A 498 -14.08 -7.67 -4.52
C GLY A 498 -13.04 -6.70 -5.08
N SER A 499 -13.42 -5.51 -5.55
CA SER A 499 -12.44 -4.50 -5.98
C SER A 499 -11.48 -4.14 -4.84
N ASP A 500 -10.21 -3.90 -5.17
CA ASP A 500 -9.15 -3.57 -4.21
C ASP A 500 -9.01 -2.08 -3.98
N LEU A 501 -9.15 -1.32 -5.07
CA LEU A 501 -8.92 0.11 -5.12
C LEU A 501 -10.12 0.81 -5.75
N LEU A 502 -10.40 2.04 -5.34
CA LEU A 502 -11.49 2.86 -5.88
C LEU A 502 -10.99 4.21 -6.37
N GLN A 503 -11.50 4.64 -7.51
CA GLN A 503 -11.29 5.98 -8.05
C GLN A 503 -12.58 6.48 -8.70
N GLY A 504 -12.88 7.77 -8.55
CA GLY A 504 -14.02 8.37 -9.21
C GLY A 504 -14.51 9.64 -8.52
N PHE A 505 -15.54 10.28 -9.10
CA PHE A 505 -16.07 11.55 -8.57
C PHE A 505 -16.76 11.40 -7.23
N TYR A 506 -17.30 10.22 -6.89
CA TYR A 506 -17.84 9.95 -5.56
C TYR A 506 -16.75 10.00 -4.49
N ILE A 507 -15.56 9.50 -4.83
CA ILE A 507 -14.38 9.48 -3.95
C ILE A 507 -13.79 10.89 -3.83
N SER A 508 -13.33 11.45 -4.95
CA SER A 508 -12.93 12.85 -5.08
C SER A 508 -12.68 13.19 -6.56
N ARG A 509 -13.01 14.42 -6.95
CA ARG A 509 -12.63 14.97 -8.25
C ARG A 509 -11.11 15.26 -8.35
N PRO A 510 -10.54 15.28 -9.57
CA PRO A 510 -9.14 15.67 -9.79
C PRO A 510 -8.87 17.13 -9.39
N LYS A 511 -7.77 17.39 -8.69
CA LYS A 511 -7.40 18.72 -8.17
C LYS A 511 -5.96 19.09 -8.56
N PRO A 512 -5.60 20.38 -8.65
CA PRO A 512 -4.22 20.80 -8.92
C PRO A 512 -3.23 20.49 -7.78
N ILE A 513 -3.73 19.96 -6.66
CA ILE A 513 -2.94 19.56 -5.49
C ILE A 513 -3.28 18.12 -5.11
N MET A 514 -2.27 17.39 -4.63
CA MET A 514 -2.45 16.07 -4.01
C MET A 514 -3.08 16.24 -2.61
N ILE A 515 -4.22 15.60 -2.37
CA ILE A 515 -4.91 15.65 -1.08
C ILE A 515 -4.56 14.43 -0.22
N TYR A 516 -4.19 14.65 1.03
CA TYR A 516 -3.80 13.56 1.94
C TYR A 516 -4.97 12.63 2.32
N GLU A 517 -6.17 13.19 2.42
CA GLU A 517 -7.38 12.49 2.83
C GLU A 517 -8.57 12.88 1.95
N ILE A 518 -9.46 11.92 1.74
CA ILE A 518 -10.78 12.14 1.13
C ILE A 518 -11.77 12.68 2.18
N ALA A 519 -12.97 13.06 1.74
CA ALA A 519 -14.02 13.51 2.67
C ALA A 519 -14.33 12.42 3.71
N SER A 520 -14.34 12.78 5.00
CA SER A 520 -14.55 11.82 6.11
C SER A 520 -15.82 10.99 5.94
N LYS A 521 -16.91 11.60 5.45
CA LYS A 521 -18.15 10.89 5.13
C LYS A 521 -17.95 9.72 4.18
N VAL A 522 -17.17 9.89 3.11
CA VAL A 522 -16.93 8.84 2.11
C VAL A 522 -16.03 7.76 2.72
N LYS A 523 -15.03 8.14 3.51
CA LYS A 523 -14.19 7.20 4.25
C LYS A 523 -15.01 6.34 5.23
N ASP A 524 -15.91 6.96 5.99
CA ASP A 524 -16.80 6.26 6.93
C ASP A 524 -17.74 5.29 6.20
N GLU A 525 -18.27 5.68 5.04
CA GLU A 525 -19.08 4.81 4.19
C GLU A 525 -18.31 3.58 3.69
N ILE A 526 -17.07 3.77 3.24
CA ILE A 526 -16.17 2.67 2.84
C ILE A 526 -15.91 1.72 4.03
N VAL A 527 -15.54 2.26 5.19
CA VAL A 527 -15.29 1.44 6.39
C VAL A 527 -16.54 0.66 6.79
N LYS A 528 -17.72 1.31 6.79
CA LYS A 528 -18.99 0.67 7.11
C LYS A 528 -19.31 -0.48 6.13
N ILE A 529 -19.14 -0.25 4.83
CA ILE A 529 -19.40 -1.27 3.81
C ILE A 529 -18.44 -2.46 3.95
N ASN A 530 -17.18 -2.24 4.32
CA ASN A 530 -16.27 -3.34 4.63
C ASN A 530 -16.71 -4.13 5.84
N LEU A 531 -17.12 -3.47 6.93
CA LEU A 531 -17.65 -4.18 8.09
C LEU A 531 -18.88 -5.01 7.70
N GLU A 532 -19.72 -4.51 6.79
CA GLU A 532 -20.85 -5.26 6.21
C GLU A 532 -20.39 -6.48 5.37
N PHE A 533 -19.35 -6.38 4.54
CA PHE A 533 -18.92 -7.44 3.62
C PHE A 533 -17.87 -8.40 4.16
N SER A 534 -17.06 -8.00 5.13
CA SER A 534 -16.14 -8.87 5.88
C SER A 534 -16.87 -9.99 6.62
N SER A 535 -18.21 -9.95 6.69
CA SER A 535 -19.05 -11.04 7.15
C SER A 535 -19.22 -12.21 6.13
N ASN A 536 -19.01 -12.02 4.81
CA ASN A 536 -19.53 -12.92 3.78
C ASN A 536 -18.54 -13.60 2.79
N VAL A 537 -17.25 -13.28 2.77
CA VAL A 537 -16.24 -14.04 1.97
C VAL A 537 -15.18 -14.61 2.89
N THR A 538 -15.03 -15.93 2.92
CA THR A 538 -14.05 -16.63 3.76
C THR A 538 -12.77 -16.83 2.97
N ARG A 539 -11.65 -16.28 3.45
CA ARG A 539 -10.30 -16.55 2.93
C ARG A 539 -9.57 -17.36 3.99
N SER A 540 -9.39 -18.64 3.72
CA SER A 540 -8.77 -19.59 4.64
C SER A 540 -7.26 -19.70 4.41
N TYR A 541 -6.49 -19.63 5.49
CA TYR A 541 -5.08 -20.00 5.52
C TYR A 541 -4.97 -21.46 5.96
N HIS A 542 -4.14 -22.25 5.28
CA HIS A 542 -3.96 -23.68 5.57
C HIS A 542 -2.52 -23.91 6.01
N PRO A 543 -2.23 -24.04 7.32
CA PRO A 543 -0.87 -24.21 7.82
C PRO A 543 -0.26 -25.56 7.45
N ASP A 544 1.03 -25.56 7.15
CA ASP A 544 1.84 -26.77 7.01
C ASP A 544 2.09 -27.44 8.39
N ASN A 545 2.38 -28.74 8.37
CA ASN A 545 2.67 -29.47 9.60
C ASN A 545 3.98 -28.99 10.25
N GLY A 546 3.91 -28.60 11.51
CA GLY A 546 5.00 -28.03 12.30
C GLY A 546 5.21 -26.52 12.07
N GLU A 547 4.33 -25.85 11.33
CA GLU A 547 4.45 -24.43 11.04
C GLU A 547 4.19 -23.56 12.28
N ALA A 548 5.00 -22.51 12.45
CA ALA A 548 4.73 -21.41 13.37
C ALA A 548 4.15 -20.22 12.60
N VAL A 549 2.83 -20.07 12.67
CA VAL A 549 2.06 -19.07 11.93
C VAL A 549 2.06 -17.74 12.68
N ASP A 550 2.63 -16.71 12.07
CA ASP A 550 2.50 -15.33 12.54
C ASP A 550 1.11 -14.78 12.17
N LEU A 551 0.25 -14.63 13.17
CA LEU A 551 -1.12 -14.17 12.98
C LEU A 551 -1.19 -12.72 12.48
N CYS A 552 -0.18 -11.89 12.77
CA CYS A 552 -0.15 -10.51 12.28
C CYS A 552 0.11 -10.44 10.77
N GLY A 553 0.98 -11.32 10.26
CA GLY A 553 1.23 -11.46 8.83
C GLY A 553 0.02 -11.92 8.01
N LEU A 554 -0.89 -12.69 8.62
CA LEU A 554 -2.12 -13.16 7.96
C LEU A 554 -3.11 -12.03 7.63
N LEU A 555 -3.19 -10.98 8.46
CA LEU A 555 -4.07 -9.83 8.22
C LEU A 555 -3.66 -9.04 6.96
N THR A 556 -2.36 -8.86 6.75
CA THR A 556 -1.82 -8.19 5.56
C THR A 556 -2.30 -8.88 4.27
N ASN A 557 -2.48 -10.19 4.32
CA ASN A 557 -2.95 -11.02 3.21
C ASN A 557 -4.48 -11.25 3.22
N ARG A 558 -5.24 -10.51 4.05
CA ARG A 558 -6.71 -10.60 4.15
C ARG A 558 -7.26 -12.00 4.49
N TYR A 559 -6.50 -12.84 5.19
CA TYR A 559 -7.06 -14.08 5.73
C TYR A 559 -7.99 -13.77 6.90
N ASN A 560 -9.09 -14.52 7.01
CA ASN A 560 -10.08 -14.37 8.08
C ASN A 560 -10.46 -15.72 8.72
N THR A 561 -9.87 -16.81 8.25
CA THR A 561 -10.02 -18.14 8.82
C THR A 561 -8.70 -18.90 8.70
N ILE A 562 -8.35 -19.69 9.71
CA ILE A 562 -7.24 -20.64 9.67
C ILE A 562 -7.85 -22.04 9.67
N PHE A 563 -7.60 -22.81 8.63
CA PHE A 563 -8.13 -24.16 8.46
C PHE A 563 -7.02 -25.18 8.74
N ILE A 564 -7.11 -25.86 9.88
CA ILE A 564 -6.10 -26.80 10.37
C ILE A 564 -6.45 -28.21 9.88
N GLU A 565 -5.56 -28.77 9.07
CA GLU A 565 -5.65 -30.13 8.51
C GLU A 565 -4.44 -31.00 8.85
N THR A 566 -3.53 -30.48 9.68
CA THR A 566 -2.22 -31.05 9.99
C THR A 566 -2.06 -31.36 11.48
N GLU A 567 -1.07 -32.19 11.81
CA GLU A 567 -0.91 -32.75 13.17
C GLU A 567 -0.35 -31.75 14.19
N ASN A 568 0.50 -30.81 13.78
CA ASN A 568 1.13 -29.86 14.69
C ASN A 568 1.10 -28.47 14.08
N VAL A 569 0.54 -27.48 14.79
CA VAL A 569 0.51 -26.09 14.36
C VAL A 569 0.73 -25.18 15.56
N THR A 570 1.59 -24.18 15.42
CA THR A 570 1.79 -23.14 16.43
C THR A 570 1.27 -21.82 15.91
N LEU A 571 0.33 -21.20 16.61
CA LEU A 571 -0.17 -19.86 16.30
C LEU A 571 0.48 -18.84 17.23
N VAL A 572 1.16 -17.86 16.63
CA VAL A 572 1.90 -16.82 17.35
C VAL A 572 1.21 -15.48 17.17
N GLY A 573 0.74 -14.90 18.27
CA GLY A 573 0.18 -13.55 18.31
C GLY A 573 1.14 -12.51 18.89
N GLU A 574 0.73 -11.24 18.83
CA GLU A 574 1.37 -10.13 19.52
C GLU A 574 0.53 -9.74 20.74
N ARG A 575 1.18 -9.37 21.85
CA ARG A 575 0.47 -8.88 23.04
C ARG A 575 -0.38 -7.67 22.70
N ASP A 576 -1.57 -7.60 23.28
CA ASP A 576 -2.52 -6.48 23.19
C ASP A 576 -3.07 -6.20 21.78
N LYS A 577 -2.83 -7.09 20.82
CA LYS A 577 -3.32 -6.94 19.44
C LYS A 577 -4.42 -7.93 19.14
N GLN A 578 -5.65 -7.44 19.17
CA GLN A 578 -6.84 -8.20 18.84
C GLN A 578 -6.96 -8.40 17.32
N LEU A 579 -7.15 -9.65 16.89
CA LEU A 579 -7.28 -10.03 15.48
C LEU A 579 -8.67 -10.61 15.19
N ASN A 580 -9.25 -10.28 14.04
CA ASN A 580 -10.55 -10.83 13.62
C ASN A 580 -10.39 -12.10 12.77
N LEU A 581 -10.27 -13.26 13.42
CA LEU A 581 -9.96 -14.55 12.80
C LEU A 581 -10.73 -15.69 13.49
N ASN A 582 -11.14 -16.68 12.70
CA ASN A 582 -11.64 -17.97 13.19
C ASN A 582 -10.60 -19.07 12.93
N ILE A 583 -10.59 -20.09 13.78
CA ILE A 583 -9.81 -21.32 13.62
C ILE A 583 -10.81 -22.46 13.40
N MET A 584 -10.66 -23.16 12.29
CA MET A 584 -11.48 -24.32 11.94
C MET A 584 -10.58 -25.54 11.84
N MET A 585 -10.94 -26.60 12.54
CA MET A 585 -10.21 -27.87 12.49
C MET A 585 -11.00 -28.88 11.66
N LYS A 586 -10.31 -29.62 10.82
CA LYS A 586 -10.90 -30.67 9.97
C LYS A 586 -11.56 -31.77 10.80
N ASP A 587 -12.63 -32.36 10.28
CA ASP A 587 -13.23 -33.58 10.84
C ASP A 587 -12.23 -34.75 10.82
N GLY A 588 -12.26 -35.57 11.86
CA GLY A 588 -11.41 -36.75 12.01
C GLY A 588 -9.95 -36.45 12.32
N ILE A 589 -9.61 -35.20 12.66
CA ILE A 589 -8.22 -34.79 12.86
C ILE A 589 -7.69 -35.25 14.22
N LYS A 590 -6.40 -35.61 14.25
CA LYS A 590 -5.61 -35.70 15.48
C LYS A 590 -4.54 -34.64 15.44
N SER A 591 -4.64 -33.61 16.27
CA SER A 591 -3.79 -32.42 16.13
C SER A 591 -3.43 -31.81 17.48
N LYS A 592 -2.20 -31.31 17.58
CA LYS A 592 -1.71 -30.44 18.63
C LYS A 592 -1.61 -29.00 18.10
N LEU A 593 -2.41 -28.12 18.70
CA LEU A 593 -2.46 -26.69 18.40
C LEU A 593 -1.84 -25.90 19.55
N THR A 594 -0.69 -25.28 19.33
CA THR A 594 -0.05 -24.41 20.35
C THR A 594 -0.51 -22.97 20.14
N LEU A 595 -1.10 -22.35 21.17
CA LEU A 595 -1.49 -20.94 21.19
C LEU A 595 -0.46 -20.14 22.00
N LYS A 596 0.21 -19.19 21.35
CA LYS A 596 1.25 -18.36 21.98
C LYS A 596 0.93 -16.87 21.89
N ASN A 597 0.52 -16.28 23.01
CA ASN A 597 0.12 -14.87 23.11
C ASN A 597 -0.95 -14.45 22.08
N VAL A 598 -1.95 -15.30 21.87
CA VAL A 598 -2.97 -15.12 20.83
C VAL A 598 -4.15 -14.32 21.39
N CYS A 599 -4.55 -13.23 20.74
CA CYS A 599 -5.79 -12.48 21.05
C CYS A 599 -6.70 -12.45 19.82
N LEU A 600 -7.77 -13.25 19.84
CA LEU A 600 -8.71 -13.38 18.73
C LEU A 600 -10.10 -12.87 19.09
N SER A 601 -10.80 -12.37 18.09
CA SER A 601 -12.20 -12.00 18.17
C SER A 601 -12.92 -12.42 16.89
N SER A 602 -14.18 -12.82 16.98
CA SER A 602 -15.00 -13.04 15.79
C SER A 602 -16.48 -13.00 16.17
N GLU A 603 -17.31 -12.42 15.30
CA GLU A 603 -18.77 -12.47 15.40
C GLU A 603 -19.40 -13.26 14.24
N ARG A 604 -18.58 -13.83 13.35
CA ARG A 604 -19.03 -14.48 12.11
C ARG A 604 -19.59 -15.88 12.32
N LEU A 605 -18.99 -16.62 13.24
CA LEU A 605 -19.35 -18.00 13.58
C LEU A 605 -19.72 -18.07 15.07
N ASP A 606 -20.26 -19.20 15.48
CA ASP A 606 -20.68 -19.46 16.86
C ASP A 606 -19.48 -19.71 17.81
N ALA A 607 -18.28 -19.94 17.26
CA ALA A 607 -17.05 -20.14 18.01
C ALA A 607 -15.84 -19.49 17.30
N ILE A 608 -14.83 -19.07 18.08
CA ILE A 608 -13.52 -18.71 17.52
C ILE A 608 -12.78 -19.97 17.09
N ILE A 609 -12.73 -21.00 17.94
CA ILE A 609 -12.11 -22.28 17.62
C ILE A 609 -13.20 -23.32 17.42
N PHE A 610 -13.26 -23.89 16.23
CA PHE A 610 -14.23 -24.90 15.85
C PHE A 610 -13.53 -26.24 15.65
N ILE A 611 -13.74 -27.19 16.58
CA ILE A 611 -13.20 -28.54 16.46
C ILE A 611 -14.12 -29.36 15.54
N GLY A 612 -13.56 -30.02 14.53
CA GLY A 612 -14.30 -30.91 13.64
C GLY A 612 -14.82 -32.15 14.35
N GLU A 613 -15.84 -32.79 13.78
CA GLU A 613 -16.42 -34.03 14.33
C GLU A 613 -15.41 -35.17 14.31
N HIS A 614 -15.55 -36.13 15.24
CA HIS A 614 -14.69 -37.32 15.34
C HIS A 614 -13.18 -37.03 15.54
N SER A 615 -12.85 -35.91 16.18
CA SER A 615 -11.48 -35.41 16.30
C SER A 615 -10.89 -35.58 17.71
N ASP A 616 -9.58 -35.73 17.79
CA ASP A 616 -8.79 -35.72 19.04
C ASP A 616 -7.84 -34.52 19.01
N VAL A 617 -8.13 -33.47 19.76
CA VAL A 617 -7.37 -32.22 19.71
C VAL A 617 -6.71 -31.91 21.05
N GLU A 618 -5.42 -31.61 21.01
CA GLU A 618 -4.68 -31.00 22.11
C GLU A 618 -4.48 -29.50 21.83
N ILE A 619 -4.89 -28.61 22.74
CA ILE A 619 -4.55 -27.18 22.71
C ILE A 619 -3.52 -26.91 23.80
N GLU A 620 -2.29 -26.57 23.41
CA GLU A 620 -1.22 -26.22 24.32
C GLU A 620 -1.14 -24.69 24.49
N LEU A 621 -1.23 -24.21 25.73
CA LEU A 621 -1.22 -22.78 26.05
C LEU A 621 0.18 -22.30 26.45
N GLU A 622 0.68 -21.29 25.72
CA GLU A 622 1.87 -20.52 26.05
C GLU A 622 1.56 -19.02 26.18
N GLY A 623 2.06 -18.37 27.23
CA GLY A 623 1.83 -16.94 27.45
C GLY A 623 0.36 -16.60 27.77
N ASN A 624 -0.11 -15.42 27.35
CA ASN A 624 -1.47 -14.96 27.64
C ASN A 624 -2.35 -15.05 26.40
N ASN A 625 -3.38 -15.89 26.42
CA ASN A 625 -4.27 -16.09 25.28
C ASN A 625 -5.69 -15.61 25.59
N GLU A 626 -6.32 -14.92 24.64
CA GLU A 626 -7.64 -14.32 24.77
C GLU A 626 -8.53 -14.67 23.57
N LEU A 627 -9.75 -15.13 23.85
CA LEU A 627 -10.80 -15.39 22.86
C LEU A 627 -12.00 -14.51 23.20
N LEU A 628 -12.28 -13.53 22.35
CA LEU A 628 -13.29 -12.48 22.58
C LEU A 628 -14.52 -12.68 21.68
N CYS A 629 -15.68 -12.29 22.19
CA CYS A 629 -17.02 -12.44 21.60
C CYS A 629 -17.54 -13.89 21.52
N ARG A 630 -16.69 -14.91 21.35
CA ARG A 630 -17.09 -16.32 21.18
C ARG A 630 -16.11 -17.29 21.85
N GLY A 631 -16.57 -18.54 22.04
CA GLY A 631 -15.83 -19.60 22.73
C GLY A 631 -15.11 -20.62 21.83
N ILE A 632 -14.89 -21.80 22.39
CA ILE A 632 -14.35 -23.00 21.73
C ILE A 632 -15.48 -24.02 21.58
N HIS A 633 -15.78 -24.41 20.33
CA HIS A 633 -16.77 -25.44 20.06
C HIS A 633 -16.15 -26.85 20.07
N VAL A 634 -16.74 -27.74 20.86
CA VAL A 634 -16.34 -29.16 20.99
C VAL A 634 -17.56 -30.04 20.70
N PRO A 635 -17.66 -30.66 19.51
CA PRO A 635 -18.79 -31.50 19.16
C PRO A 635 -18.78 -32.83 19.93
N THR A 636 -19.95 -33.44 20.11
CA THR A 636 -20.16 -34.66 20.93
C THR A 636 -19.24 -35.83 20.57
N THR A 637 -18.83 -35.91 19.31
CA THR A 637 -18.02 -37.00 18.77
C THR A 637 -16.51 -36.82 18.98
N SER A 638 -16.08 -35.71 19.58
CA SER A 638 -14.69 -35.28 19.66
C SER A 638 -14.18 -35.16 21.10
N ASN A 639 -12.85 -35.12 21.24
CA ASN A 639 -12.14 -34.95 22.50
C ASN A 639 -11.25 -33.70 22.43
N LEU A 640 -11.34 -32.85 23.44
CA LEU A 640 -10.46 -31.72 23.66
C LEU A 640 -9.62 -31.96 24.92
N LEU A 641 -8.30 -31.87 24.78
CA LEU A 641 -7.33 -31.79 25.87
C LEU A 641 -6.67 -30.40 25.84
N VAL A 642 -6.69 -29.68 26.95
CA VAL A 642 -5.98 -28.39 27.09
C VAL A 642 -4.80 -28.58 28.04
N THR A 643 -3.61 -28.23 27.59
CA THR A 643 -2.34 -28.39 28.32
C THR A 643 -1.54 -27.09 28.37
N GLY A 644 -0.43 -27.09 29.10
CA GLY A 644 0.56 -26.00 29.08
C GLY A 644 0.58 -25.16 30.35
N ILE A 645 1.42 -24.12 30.31
CA ILE A 645 1.72 -23.25 31.46
C ILE A 645 1.15 -21.83 31.30
N GLY A 646 0.59 -21.51 30.12
CA GLY A 646 -0.01 -20.22 29.83
C GLY A 646 -1.40 -20.04 30.43
N SER A 647 -2.00 -18.88 30.16
CA SER A 647 -3.38 -18.57 30.51
C SER A 647 -4.29 -18.52 29.29
N LEU A 648 -5.58 -18.74 29.52
CA LEU A 648 -6.65 -18.60 28.54
C LEU A 648 -7.82 -17.82 29.15
N HIS A 649 -8.13 -16.65 28.59
CA HIS A 649 -9.31 -15.87 28.92
C HIS A 649 -10.31 -15.96 27.76
N ILE A 650 -11.56 -16.30 28.05
CA ILE A 650 -12.65 -16.38 27.08
C ILE A 650 -13.75 -15.43 27.52
N ARG A 651 -14.20 -14.55 26.63
CA ARG A 651 -15.42 -13.76 26.81
C ARG A 651 -16.39 -14.06 25.68
N ALA A 652 -17.51 -14.71 25.99
CA ALA A 652 -18.55 -15.05 25.03
C ALA A 652 -19.88 -14.32 25.33
N GLU A 653 -20.48 -13.72 24.30
CA GLU A 653 -21.75 -12.99 24.42
C GLU A 653 -22.67 -13.31 23.23
N MET A 654 -23.73 -14.07 23.49
CA MET A 654 -24.74 -14.52 22.52
C MET A 654 -26.07 -14.78 23.23
N THR A 655 -27.18 -14.90 22.49
CA THR A 655 -28.45 -15.36 23.08
C THR A 655 -28.32 -16.75 23.72
N ASN A 656 -27.70 -17.70 23.00
CA ASN A 656 -27.32 -19.02 23.50
C ASN A 656 -25.80 -19.10 23.57
N SER A 657 -25.22 -18.60 24.66
CA SER A 657 -23.77 -18.42 24.79
C SER A 657 -23.09 -19.65 25.39
N PHE A 658 -21.89 -19.96 24.91
CA PHE A 658 -21.03 -20.96 25.53
C PHE A 658 -19.55 -20.53 25.50
N GLY A 659 -18.80 -20.90 26.55
CA GLY A 659 -17.37 -20.65 26.63
C GLY A 659 -16.55 -21.77 26.00
N ILE A 660 -16.70 -23.00 26.50
CA ILE A 660 -16.00 -24.19 25.98
C ILE A 660 -16.98 -25.36 25.94
N GLY A 661 -17.19 -25.94 24.76
CA GLY A 661 -18.12 -27.04 24.55
C GLY A 661 -19.17 -26.71 23.49
N CYS A 662 -20.43 -26.56 23.88
CA CYS A 662 -21.50 -26.22 22.94
C CYS A 662 -22.64 -25.43 23.61
N ASP A 663 -23.61 -25.02 22.81
CA ASP A 663 -24.77 -24.26 23.26
C ASP A 663 -25.73 -25.07 24.17
N SER A 664 -26.84 -24.45 24.57
CA SER A 664 -27.84 -25.07 25.46
C SER A 664 -28.67 -26.20 24.83
N GLU A 665 -28.55 -26.44 23.52
CA GLU A 665 -29.37 -27.42 22.80
C GLU A 665 -28.59 -28.67 22.39
N HIS A 666 -27.27 -28.58 22.23
CA HIS A 666 -26.43 -29.68 21.75
C HIS A 666 -25.64 -30.37 22.87
N SER A 667 -25.12 -31.58 22.61
CA SER A 667 -24.23 -32.31 23.55
C SER A 667 -22.77 -31.94 23.30
N PRO A 668 -21.97 -31.63 24.35
CA PRO A 668 -20.55 -31.39 24.16
C PRO A 668 -19.77 -32.70 23.99
N GLY A 669 -18.59 -32.63 23.38
CA GLY A 669 -17.58 -33.70 23.42
C GLY A 669 -16.81 -33.73 24.75
N ASN A 670 -15.87 -34.66 24.90
CA ASN A 670 -15.09 -34.75 26.15
C ASN A 670 -14.14 -33.56 26.27
N ILE A 671 -14.09 -32.95 27.45
CA ILE A 671 -13.27 -31.77 27.73
C ILE A 671 -12.36 -32.09 28.90
N THR A 672 -11.05 -32.07 28.67
CA THR A 672 -10.03 -32.33 29.69
C THR A 672 -9.05 -31.17 29.78
N PHE A 673 -8.74 -30.73 30.99
CA PHE A 673 -7.66 -29.79 31.28
C PHE A 673 -6.59 -30.47 32.13
N ASP A 674 -5.34 -30.28 31.74
CA ASP A 674 -4.13 -30.65 32.49
C ASP A 674 -3.14 -29.48 32.40
N ILE A 675 -3.42 -28.43 33.16
CA ILE A 675 -2.73 -27.13 33.07
C ILE A 675 -2.13 -26.74 34.42
N SER A 676 -1.11 -25.86 34.38
CA SER A 676 -0.60 -25.20 35.59
C SER A 676 -0.94 -23.71 35.67
N GLY A 677 -1.49 -23.15 34.59
CA GLY A 677 -1.89 -21.75 34.50
C GLY A 677 -3.34 -21.49 34.93
N GLU A 678 -3.92 -20.43 34.36
CA GLU A 678 -5.27 -19.96 34.67
C GLU A 678 -6.18 -20.04 33.45
N VAL A 679 -7.41 -20.51 33.64
CA VAL A 679 -8.49 -20.46 32.64
C VAL A 679 -9.64 -19.63 33.20
N SER A 680 -9.92 -18.50 32.53
CA SER A 680 -11.03 -17.64 32.87
C SER A 680 -12.08 -17.66 31.75
N VAL A 681 -13.34 -17.89 32.10
CA VAL A 681 -14.46 -17.98 31.14
C VAL A 681 -15.58 -17.07 31.62
N GLU A 682 -15.85 -16.02 30.86
CA GLU A 682 -16.96 -15.08 31.04
C GLU A 682 -18.01 -15.34 29.95
N THR A 683 -19.21 -15.76 30.32
CA THR A 683 -20.32 -15.93 29.37
C THR A 683 -21.56 -15.16 29.77
N SER A 684 -22.24 -14.58 28.79
CA SER A 684 -23.49 -13.85 29.01
C SER A 684 -24.50 -14.10 27.88
N GLY A 685 -25.77 -14.29 28.24
CA GLY A 685 -26.83 -14.62 27.30
C GLY A 685 -28.20 -14.84 27.93
N GLU A 686 -29.20 -15.26 27.15
CA GLU A 686 -30.45 -15.79 27.72
C GLU A 686 -30.19 -17.17 28.34
N THR A 687 -29.53 -18.04 27.58
CA THR A 687 -28.86 -19.23 28.11
C THR A 687 -27.35 -19.05 28.04
N ALA A 688 -26.64 -19.47 29.08
CA ALA A 688 -25.19 -19.33 29.15
C ALA A 688 -24.52 -20.56 29.76
N VAL A 689 -23.51 -21.10 29.08
CA VAL A 689 -22.68 -22.22 29.53
C VAL A 689 -21.23 -21.76 29.66
N GLY A 690 -20.59 -21.98 30.80
CA GLY A 690 -19.16 -21.78 30.94
C GLY A 690 -18.37 -22.87 30.23
N ILE A 691 -18.35 -24.07 30.82
CA ILE A 691 -17.68 -25.27 30.30
C ILE A 691 -18.68 -26.43 30.29
N GLY A 692 -19.01 -26.95 29.11
CA GLY A 692 -19.94 -28.06 28.94
C GLY A 692 -20.97 -27.81 27.84
N GLY A 693 -22.26 -28.05 28.08
CA GLY A 693 -23.28 -27.88 27.04
C GLY A 693 -24.74 -28.04 27.43
N GLY A 694 -25.55 -28.43 26.45
CA GLY A 694 -27.00 -28.44 26.47
C GLY A 694 -27.61 -29.75 26.92
N SER A 695 -27.98 -30.61 25.97
CA SER A 695 -28.54 -31.93 26.23
C SER A 695 -27.44 -32.97 26.14
N ASN A 696 -27.09 -33.65 27.23
CA ASN A 696 -26.06 -34.69 27.22
C ASN A 696 -26.65 -36.10 27.23
N ASP A 697 -26.75 -36.68 26.03
CA ASP A 697 -27.23 -38.04 25.79
C ASP A 697 -26.06 -39.06 25.76
N GLY A 698 -24.84 -38.55 25.55
CA GLY A 698 -23.59 -39.30 25.62
C GLY A 698 -22.98 -39.23 27.02
N ASN A 699 -22.13 -40.18 27.40
CA ASN A 699 -21.40 -40.11 28.67
C ASN A 699 -20.22 -39.11 28.59
N THR A 700 -20.46 -37.89 28.12
CA THR A 700 -19.46 -36.84 28.04
C THR A 700 -18.88 -36.53 29.41
N LYS A 701 -17.54 -36.42 29.47
CA LYS A 701 -16.79 -36.15 30.69
C LYS A 701 -16.12 -34.78 30.62
N ILE A 702 -16.26 -34.03 31.70
CA ILE A 702 -15.50 -32.81 31.95
C ILE A 702 -14.49 -33.12 33.06
N LYS A 703 -13.20 -33.05 32.74
CA LYS A 703 -12.11 -33.32 33.69
C LYS A 703 -11.20 -32.11 33.83
N LEU A 704 -11.11 -31.56 35.03
CA LEU A 704 -10.20 -30.46 35.37
C LEU A 704 -9.09 -31.00 36.27
N THR A 705 -7.83 -30.85 35.85
CA THR A 705 -6.65 -31.29 36.62
C THR A 705 -5.60 -30.17 36.62
N GLY A 706 -5.15 -29.75 37.81
CA GLY A 706 -4.19 -28.65 37.96
C GLY A 706 -4.75 -27.26 37.62
N GLY A 707 -4.05 -26.20 38.06
CA GLY A 707 -4.34 -24.81 37.68
C GLY A 707 -5.52 -24.17 38.42
N GLU A 708 -5.88 -22.95 37.97
CA GLU A 708 -6.97 -22.13 38.50
C GLU A 708 -8.05 -21.90 37.42
N PHE A 709 -9.32 -22.12 37.77
CA PHE A 709 -10.47 -21.91 36.90
C PHE A 709 -11.38 -20.84 37.46
N ASN A 710 -11.68 -19.80 36.68
CA ASN A 710 -12.56 -18.71 37.06
C ASN A 710 -13.70 -18.60 36.05
N VAL A 711 -14.92 -19.00 36.43
CA VAL A 711 -16.05 -19.09 35.50
C VAL A 711 -17.18 -18.14 35.91
N SER A 712 -17.38 -17.08 35.14
CA SER A 712 -18.47 -16.12 35.36
C SER A 712 -19.55 -16.31 34.32
N VAL A 713 -20.78 -16.63 34.73
CA VAL A 713 -21.91 -16.82 33.83
C VAL A 713 -23.11 -15.97 34.25
N SER A 714 -23.75 -15.30 33.28
CA SER A 714 -24.91 -14.44 33.54
C SER A 714 -26.01 -14.61 32.50
N GLY A 715 -27.27 -14.54 32.93
CA GLY A 715 -28.41 -14.78 32.03
C GLY A 715 -29.69 -15.23 32.69
N SER A 716 -30.64 -15.74 31.91
CA SER A 716 -31.89 -16.31 32.47
C SER A 716 -31.63 -17.70 33.05
N SER A 717 -30.99 -18.58 32.28
CA SER A 717 -30.63 -19.93 32.69
C SER A 717 -29.15 -20.16 32.44
N CYS A 718 -28.39 -20.56 33.45
CA CYS A 718 -26.93 -20.63 33.37
C CYS A 718 -26.37 -21.90 34.00
N VAL A 719 -25.29 -22.41 33.41
CA VAL A 719 -24.48 -23.49 33.95
C VAL A 719 -23.01 -23.07 33.87
N ALA A 720 -22.29 -22.98 35.00
CA ALA A 720 -20.87 -22.67 34.95
C ALA A 720 -20.06 -23.86 34.45
N ILE A 721 -20.19 -25.04 35.05
CA ILE A 721 -19.50 -26.26 34.62
C ILE A 721 -20.50 -27.43 34.61
N GLY A 722 -20.80 -27.98 33.44
CA GLY A 722 -21.71 -29.10 33.28
C GLY A 722 -22.71 -28.93 32.15
N ASN A 723 -23.94 -29.44 32.33
CA ASN A 723 -24.95 -29.50 31.26
C ASN A 723 -26.31 -28.95 31.69
N PHE A 724 -27.13 -28.51 30.75
CA PHE A 724 -28.53 -28.15 31.05
C PHE A 724 -29.40 -29.39 31.28
N LYS A 725 -29.28 -30.41 30.43
CA LYS A 725 -30.09 -31.63 30.46
C LYS A 725 -29.20 -32.84 30.33
N GLY A 726 -29.60 -33.94 30.95
CA GLY A 726 -28.91 -35.24 30.81
C GLY A 726 -27.88 -35.49 31.91
N ASN A 727 -26.96 -36.43 31.65
CA ASN A 727 -25.99 -36.90 32.64
C ASN A 727 -24.72 -36.03 32.62
N SER A 728 -24.35 -35.40 33.73
CA SER A 728 -23.08 -34.66 33.84
C SER A 728 -22.05 -35.44 34.64
N VAL A 729 -20.98 -35.92 33.98
CA VAL A 729 -19.84 -36.58 34.63
C VAL A 729 -18.68 -35.58 34.75
N ILE A 730 -18.37 -35.17 35.97
CA ILE A 730 -17.41 -34.09 36.24
C ILE A 730 -16.36 -34.58 37.25
N GLU A 731 -15.09 -34.47 36.88
CA GLU A 731 -13.94 -34.80 37.74
C GLU A 731 -13.06 -33.56 37.91
N ILE A 732 -12.81 -33.12 39.14
CA ILE A 732 -11.94 -31.97 39.43
C ILE A 732 -10.88 -32.42 40.43
N ASN A 733 -9.60 -32.36 40.08
CA ASN A 733 -8.52 -32.81 40.96
C ASN A 733 -7.37 -31.79 40.98
N ASP A 734 -6.87 -31.45 42.16
CA ASP A 734 -5.68 -30.59 42.30
C ASP A 734 -5.86 -29.18 41.65
N CYS A 735 -7.08 -28.64 41.66
CA CYS A 735 -7.43 -27.35 41.06
C CYS A 735 -8.01 -26.35 42.07
N GLY A 736 -7.78 -25.06 41.81
CA GLY A 736 -8.67 -24.00 42.26
C GLY A 736 -9.81 -23.80 41.25
N CYS A 737 -11.06 -23.67 41.71
CA CYS A 737 -12.21 -23.47 40.81
C CYS A 737 -13.25 -22.53 41.43
N ASN A 738 -13.36 -21.33 40.90
CA ASN A 738 -14.28 -20.30 41.35
C ASN A 738 -15.34 -20.02 40.29
N TRP A 739 -16.58 -19.79 40.71
CA TRP A 739 -17.64 -19.35 39.80
C TRP A 739 -18.50 -18.22 40.36
N ASP A 740 -18.86 -17.30 39.47
CA ASP A 740 -19.83 -16.23 39.72
C ASP A 740 -21.04 -16.43 38.81
N ILE A 741 -22.24 -16.51 39.40
CA ILE A 741 -23.49 -16.73 38.67
C ILE A 741 -24.49 -15.65 39.03
N SER A 742 -24.96 -14.92 38.02
CA SER A 742 -26.08 -13.99 38.14
C SER A 742 -27.20 -14.41 37.19
N SER A 743 -28.18 -15.18 37.68
CA SER A 743 -29.23 -15.76 36.83
C SER A 743 -30.57 -16.08 37.49
N THR A 744 -31.62 -16.30 36.69
CA THR A 744 -32.90 -16.81 37.24
C THR A 744 -32.76 -18.26 37.67
N ASN A 745 -32.21 -19.12 36.81
CA ASN A 745 -31.85 -20.50 37.10
C ASN A 745 -30.33 -20.66 36.94
N GLY A 746 -29.62 -21.11 37.97
CA GLY A 746 -28.17 -21.14 37.97
C GLY A 746 -27.61 -22.42 38.57
N ILE A 747 -26.73 -23.09 37.84
CA ILE A 747 -25.99 -24.27 38.31
C ILE A 747 -24.50 -23.93 38.30
N GLY A 748 -23.82 -24.07 39.44
CA GLY A 748 -22.37 -23.97 39.51
C GLY A 748 -21.71 -25.16 38.82
N ILE A 749 -21.73 -26.31 39.49
CA ILE A 749 -21.18 -27.56 38.96
C ILE A 749 -22.27 -28.63 38.93
N GLY A 750 -22.54 -29.22 37.76
CA GLY A 750 -23.42 -30.39 37.64
C GLY A 750 -24.41 -30.33 36.47
N SER A 751 -25.70 -30.48 36.76
CA SER A 751 -26.75 -30.47 35.71
C SER A 751 -27.96 -29.63 36.10
N ALA A 752 -28.63 -28.96 35.17
CA ALA A 752 -29.91 -28.31 35.52
C ALA A 752 -31.04 -29.33 35.68
N GLU A 753 -31.09 -30.34 34.80
CA GLU A 753 -32.06 -31.45 34.79
C GLU A 753 -31.38 -32.79 34.45
N GLY A 754 -31.79 -33.88 35.11
CA GLY A 754 -31.29 -35.23 34.82
C GLY A 754 -30.45 -35.82 35.95
N SER A 755 -29.21 -36.20 35.66
CA SER A 755 -28.31 -36.83 36.65
C SER A 755 -26.92 -36.19 36.65
N THR A 756 -26.20 -36.34 37.76
CA THR A 756 -24.79 -35.93 37.80
C THR A 756 -23.94 -36.89 38.63
N GLN A 757 -22.70 -37.06 38.20
CA GLN A 757 -21.63 -37.72 38.93
C GLN A 757 -20.48 -36.72 39.05
N VAL A 758 -20.38 -36.06 40.20
CA VAL A 758 -19.33 -35.08 40.49
C VAL A 758 -18.34 -35.70 41.47
N SER A 759 -17.05 -35.71 41.13
CA SER A 759 -15.96 -36.18 41.99
C SER A 759 -14.88 -35.10 42.08
N VAL A 760 -14.69 -34.53 43.25
CA VAL A 760 -13.72 -33.45 43.49
C VAL A 760 -12.69 -33.88 44.55
N ARG A 761 -11.40 -33.74 44.27
CA ARG A 761 -10.30 -34.02 45.20
C ARG A 761 -9.27 -32.90 45.26
N ASN A 762 -8.65 -32.67 46.41
CA ASN A 762 -7.53 -31.74 46.57
C ASN A 762 -7.83 -30.35 45.98
N TYR A 763 -8.90 -29.73 46.45
CA TYR A 763 -9.52 -28.59 45.76
C TYR A 763 -9.61 -27.34 46.63
N SER A 764 -9.74 -26.18 45.97
CA SER A 764 -10.15 -24.92 46.58
C SER A 764 -11.22 -24.28 45.69
N MET A 765 -12.47 -24.23 46.16
CA MET A 765 -13.59 -23.75 45.36
C MET A 765 -14.39 -22.65 46.05
N THR A 766 -14.79 -21.65 45.26
CA THR A 766 -15.64 -20.54 45.73
C THR A 766 -16.81 -20.32 44.78
N ALA A 767 -18.03 -20.38 45.30
CA ALA A 767 -19.25 -20.04 44.60
C ALA A 767 -19.79 -18.69 45.06
N THR A 768 -20.01 -17.76 44.14
CA THR A 768 -20.79 -16.54 44.38
C THR A 768 -22.02 -16.58 43.47
N MET A 769 -23.23 -16.67 44.02
CA MET A 769 -24.43 -16.90 43.20
C MET A 769 -25.58 -15.98 43.63
N ARG A 770 -26.22 -15.32 42.65
CA ARG A 770 -27.38 -14.43 42.85
C ARG A 770 -28.48 -14.78 41.86
N GLY A 771 -29.72 -14.95 42.35
CA GLY A 771 -30.77 -15.43 41.47
C GLY A 771 -32.07 -15.89 42.10
N SER A 772 -32.86 -16.67 41.35
CA SER A 772 -34.09 -17.28 41.86
C SER A 772 -33.90 -18.74 42.26
N ASN A 773 -33.50 -19.60 41.35
CA ASN A 773 -33.31 -21.03 41.55
C ASN A 773 -31.83 -21.38 41.35
N LEU A 774 -31.11 -21.59 42.44
CA LEU A 774 -29.66 -21.74 42.40
C LEU A 774 -29.23 -23.08 43.00
N CYS A 775 -28.28 -23.75 42.34
CA CYS A 775 -27.59 -24.93 42.83
C CYS A 775 -26.08 -24.70 42.73
N GLY A 776 -25.35 -24.76 43.85
CA GLY A 776 -23.90 -24.63 43.86
C GLY A 776 -23.24 -25.85 43.20
N ILE A 777 -23.43 -27.02 43.78
CA ILE A 777 -22.95 -28.30 43.23
C ILE A 777 -24.08 -29.32 43.26
N GLY A 778 -24.44 -29.93 42.13
CA GLY A 778 -25.46 -30.99 42.06
C GLY A 778 -26.43 -30.82 40.89
N VAL A 779 -27.73 -30.97 41.17
CA VAL A 779 -28.77 -30.92 40.13
C VAL A 779 -29.88 -29.95 40.46
N GLY A 780 -30.32 -29.15 39.48
CA GLY A 780 -31.32 -28.11 39.66
C GLY A 780 -32.66 -28.60 40.23
N HIS A 781 -33.23 -29.67 39.69
CA HIS A 781 -34.54 -30.20 40.12
C HIS A 781 -34.73 -31.68 39.75
N LYS A 782 -35.36 -32.46 40.65
CA LYS A 782 -35.63 -33.92 40.51
C LYS A 782 -34.42 -34.73 40.06
N GLY A 783 -33.23 -34.31 40.49
CA GLY A 783 -31.98 -34.90 40.04
C GLY A 783 -31.64 -36.24 40.69
N THR A 784 -30.79 -37.01 40.02
CA THR A 784 -30.21 -38.25 40.59
C THR A 784 -28.69 -38.28 40.43
N GLY A 785 -28.03 -39.22 41.11
CA GLY A 785 -26.59 -39.47 40.98
C GLY A 785 -25.83 -39.20 42.28
N ASN A 786 -24.59 -38.73 42.19
CA ASN A 786 -23.73 -38.52 43.36
C ASN A 786 -22.83 -37.29 43.24
N VAL A 787 -22.57 -36.64 44.37
CA VAL A 787 -21.56 -35.59 44.54
C VAL A 787 -20.58 -36.05 45.61
N SER A 788 -19.30 -36.14 45.29
CA SER A 788 -18.23 -36.50 46.22
C SER A 788 -17.19 -35.38 46.30
N LEU A 789 -16.93 -34.88 47.51
CA LEU A 789 -15.91 -33.87 47.78
C LEU A 789 -14.91 -34.41 48.80
N GLN A 790 -13.63 -34.48 48.44
CA GLN A 790 -12.57 -35.04 49.27
C GLN A 790 -11.38 -34.09 49.42
N SER A 791 -10.92 -33.89 50.66
CA SER A 791 -9.65 -33.20 50.95
C SER A 791 -9.53 -31.80 50.33
N GLY A 792 -10.44 -30.88 50.65
CA GLY A 792 -10.37 -29.52 50.10
C GLY A 792 -11.20 -28.49 50.84
N ARG A 793 -11.37 -27.31 50.24
CA ARG A 793 -12.23 -26.23 50.77
C ARG A 793 -13.29 -25.83 49.75
N TYR A 794 -14.54 -25.76 50.19
CA TYR A 794 -15.65 -25.18 49.41
C TYR A 794 -16.28 -24.02 50.20
N THR A 795 -16.37 -22.86 49.57
CA THR A 795 -17.09 -21.69 50.11
C THR A 795 -18.23 -21.35 49.17
N ALA A 796 -19.46 -21.20 49.67
CA ALA A 796 -20.62 -20.82 48.88
C ALA A 796 -21.33 -19.61 49.50
N ASN A 797 -21.40 -18.51 48.74
CA ASN A 797 -22.16 -17.31 49.08
C ASN A 797 -23.33 -17.19 48.10
N MET A 798 -24.54 -17.49 48.56
CA MET A 798 -25.71 -17.64 47.69
C MET A 798 -26.88 -16.79 48.18
N HIS A 799 -27.40 -15.90 47.31
CA HIS A 799 -28.58 -15.08 47.61
C HIS A 799 -29.67 -15.32 46.57
N GLY A 800 -30.87 -15.71 47.00
CA GLY A 800 -31.97 -15.97 46.06
C GLY A 800 -33.25 -16.53 46.66
N SER A 801 -34.11 -17.15 45.82
CA SER A 801 -35.40 -17.69 46.30
C SER A 801 -35.32 -19.15 46.76
N ASN A 802 -34.70 -20.01 45.94
CA ASN A 802 -34.60 -21.45 46.13
C ASN A 802 -33.14 -21.88 45.95
N LEU A 803 -32.45 -22.13 47.05
CA LEU A 803 -31.01 -22.38 47.09
C LEU A 803 -30.69 -23.82 47.47
N LYS A 804 -29.74 -24.44 46.77
CA LYS A 804 -29.12 -25.71 47.16
C LYS A 804 -27.61 -25.56 47.07
N CYS A 805 -26.94 -25.45 48.21
CA CYS A 805 -25.52 -25.10 48.23
C CYS A 805 -24.68 -26.34 47.78
N ILE A 806 -25.05 -27.55 48.20
CA ILE A 806 -24.69 -28.85 47.59
C ILE A 806 -25.92 -29.76 47.60
N GLY A 807 -26.41 -30.24 46.45
CA GLY A 807 -27.56 -31.17 46.44
C GLY A 807 -28.51 -31.04 45.26
N THR A 808 -29.80 -31.30 45.52
CA THR A 808 -30.89 -31.14 44.55
C THR A 808 -32.21 -30.77 45.25
N TYR A 809 -33.31 -30.73 44.51
CA TYR A 809 -34.66 -30.55 45.06
C TYR A 809 -35.62 -31.61 44.53
N GLN A 810 -36.35 -32.29 45.42
CA GLN A 810 -37.26 -33.41 45.10
C GLN A 810 -36.56 -34.56 44.32
N GLY A 811 -35.27 -34.79 44.58
CA GLY A 811 -34.47 -35.80 43.87
C GLY A 811 -33.92 -36.90 44.77
N LYS A 812 -33.02 -37.71 44.19
CA LYS A 812 -32.24 -38.74 44.88
C LYS A 812 -30.77 -38.61 44.49
N LEU A 813 -30.13 -37.55 45.01
CA LEU A 813 -28.72 -37.26 44.82
C LEU A 813 -27.95 -37.55 46.11
N ASP A 814 -27.03 -38.50 46.05
CA ASP A 814 -26.21 -38.87 47.20
C ASP A 814 -25.04 -37.87 47.35
N CYS A 815 -24.79 -37.38 48.55
CA CYS A 815 -23.73 -36.40 48.83
C CYS A 815 -22.72 -37.00 49.80
N ASP A 816 -21.46 -37.09 49.40
CA ASP A 816 -20.39 -37.72 50.16
C ASP A 816 -19.21 -36.76 50.36
N LEU A 817 -19.04 -36.26 51.58
CA LEU A 817 -18.01 -35.28 51.92
C LEU A 817 -17.03 -35.87 52.91
N HIS A 818 -15.75 -35.90 52.53
CA HIS A 818 -14.66 -36.42 53.35
C HIS A 818 -13.54 -35.40 53.52
N GLN A 819 -13.04 -35.23 54.74
CA GLN A 819 -11.83 -34.45 55.05
C GLN A 819 -11.83 -33.02 54.46
N SER A 820 -12.99 -32.37 54.39
CA SER A 820 -13.17 -31.09 53.69
C SER A 820 -13.60 -29.96 54.65
N GLN A 821 -13.25 -28.72 54.28
CA GLN A 821 -13.68 -27.49 54.94
C GLN A 821 -14.78 -26.83 54.12
N ILE A 822 -16.01 -26.81 54.64
CA ILE A 822 -17.19 -26.35 53.93
C ILE A 822 -17.73 -25.10 54.64
N THR A 823 -17.86 -24.00 53.91
CA THR A 823 -18.45 -22.74 54.42
C THR A 823 -19.61 -22.35 53.53
N LEU A 824 -20.82 -22.28 54.07
CA LEU A 824 -22.05 -21.98 53.34
C LEU A 824 -22.71 -20.76 53.98
N ASP A 825 -22.93 -19.72 53.18
CA ASP A 825 -23.70 -18.52 53.52
C ASP A 825 -24.83 -18.41 52.50
N CYS A 826 -26.05 -18.73 52.92
CA CYS A 826 -27.19 -18.89 52.03
C CYS A 826 -28.39 -18.05 52.55
N GLU A 827 -28.84 -17.05 51.79
CA GLU A 827 -29.99 -16.17 52.12
C GLU A 827 -31.12 -16.33 51.10
N GLY A 828 -32.30 -16.78 51.54
CA GLY A 828 -33.44 -16.95 50.64
C GLY A 828 -34.76 -17.42 51.26
N ARG A 829 -35.75 -17.72 50.42
CA ARG A 829 -37.06 -18.25 50.90
C ARG A 829 -36.96 -19.74 51.27
N TYR A 830 -36.25 -20.50 50.45
CA TYR A 830 -35.92 -21.91 50.63
C TYR A 830 -34.41 -22.10 50.48
N ALA A 831 -33.76 -22.77 51.43
CA ALA A 831 -32.32 -22.99 51.39
C ALA A 831 -31.93 -24.39 51.91
N ALA A 832 -31.23 -25.15 51.10
CA ALA A 832 -30.59 -26.40 51.49
C ALA A 832 -29.07 -26.22 51.54
N GLY A 833 -28.45 -26.46 52.69
CA GLY A 833 -26.99 -26.46 52.82
C GLY A 833 -26.39 -27.63 52.05
N ILE A 834 -26.53 -28.84 52.58
CA ILE A 834 -26.07 -30.10 51.96
C ILE A 834 -27.23 -31.11 51.93
N GLY A 835 -27.66 -31.54 50.75
CA GLY A 835 -28.73 -32.52 50.56
C GLY A 835 -29.98 -31.94 49.91
N ASP A 836 -31.17 -32.34 50.36
CA ASP A 836 -32.44 -32.01 49.69
C ASP A 836 -33.60 -31.86 50.69
N ILE A 837 -34.32 -30.72 50.62
CA ILE A 837 -35.47 -30.43 51.50
C ILE A 837 -36.60 -31.45 51.34
N GLU A 838 -36.79 -32.05 50.16
CA GLU A 838 -37.89 -32.98 49.88
C GLU A 838 -37.43 -34.31 49.24
N GLY A 839 -36.13 -34.48 49.03
CA GLY A 839 -35.54 -35.64 48.37
C GLY A 839 -35.23 -36.81 49.28
N SER A 840 -34.62 -37.84 48.69
CA SER A 840 -34.32 -39.12 49.34
C SER A 840 -32.88 -39.61 49.15
N GLY A 841 -31.95 -38.73 48.78
CA GLY A 841 -30.53 -39.06 48.65
C GLY A 841 -29.83 -39.17 50.01
N ASP A 842 -28.86 -40.07 50.12
CA ASP A 842 -28.09 -40.25 51.34
C ASP A 842 -27.01 -39.15 51.45
N VAL A 843 -26.77 -38.64 52.66
CA VAL A 843 -25.76 -37.61 52.94
C VAL A 843 -24.76 -38.15 53.96
N VAL A 844 -23.48 -38.17 53.58
CA VAL A 844 -22.35 -38.58 54.41
C VAL A 844 -21.41 -37.40 54.57
N ILE A 845 -21.09 -37.05 55.81
CA ILE A 845 -20.13 -36.00 56.16
C ILE A 845 -19.15 -36.59 57.17
N ASP A 846 -17.91 -36.79 56.75
CA ASP A 846 -16.91 -37.54 57.50
C ASP A 846 -15.60 -36.73 57.64
N HIS A 847 -15.15 -36.55 58.87
CA HIS A 847 -13.93 -35.80 59.22
C HIS A 847 -13.85 -34.39 58.60
N CYS A 848 -14.98 -33.69 58.49
CA CYS A 848 -15.06 -32.36 57.88
C CYS A 848 -15.08 -31.22 58.93
N GLY A 849 -14.83 -29.98 58.48
CA GLY A 849 -15.18 -28.77 59.22
C GLY A 849 -16.26 -28.03 58.44
N VAL A 850 -17.44 -27.83 59.03
CA VAL A 850 -18.60 -27.26 58.33
C VAL A 850 -19.13 -26.02 59.06
N LYS A 851 -19.08 -24.88 58.39
CA LYS A 851 -19.71 -23.63 58.81
C LYS A 851 -20.91 -23.35 57.92
N CYS A 852 -22.08 -23.14 58.50
CA CYS A 852 -23.31 -22.93 57.73
C CYS A 852 -24.14 -21.81 58.36
N HIS A 853 -24.27 -20.68 57.66
CA HIS A 853 -25.18 -19.60 57.98
C HIS A 853 -26.34 -19.62 56.99
N ILE A 854 -27.56 -19.74 57.50
CA ILE A 854 -28.77 -19.79 56.68
C ILE A 854 -29.79 -18.76 57.17
N LEU A 855 -30.15 -17.82 56.29
CA LEU A 855 -31.27 -16.90 56.50
C LEU A 855 -32.44 -17.35 55.62
N SER A 856 -33.36 -18.13 56.18
CA SER A 856 -34.49 -18.68 55.42
C SER A 856 -35.68 -19.08 56.27
N SER A 857 -36.88 -18.95 55.67
CA SER A 857 -38.16 -19.39 56.25
C SER A 857 -38.38 -20.91 56.15
N ASN A 858 -37.72 -21.57 55.20
CA ASN A 858 -37.78 -23.02 55.03
C ASN A 858 -36.39 -23.53 54.64
N TYR A 859 -35.80 -24.38 55.47
CA TYR A 859 -34.41 -24.77 55.29
C TYR A 859 -34.14 -26.22 55.68
N ILE A 860 -33.01 -26.73 55.18
CA ILE A 860 -32.32 -27.90 55.71
C ILE A 860 -30.84 -27.54 55.78
N ASP A 861 -30.20 -27.77 56.92
CA ASP A 861 -28.76 -27.59 57.08
C ASP A 861 -28.03 -28.73 56.35
N PHE A 862 -28.22 -29.97 56.82
CA PHE A 862 -27.62 -31.17 56.25
C PHE A 862 -28.61 -32.34 56.21
N GLY A 863 -28.63 -33.08 55.11
CA GLY A 863 -29.42 -34.29 54.93
C GLY A 863 -30.53 -34.16 53.89
N SER A 864 -31.23 -35.27 53.67
CA SER A 864 -32.42 -35.32 52.83
C SER A 864 -33.59 -35.92 53.63
N ARG A 865 -34.80 -35.37 53.50
CA ARG A 865 -35.96 -35.83 54.31
C ARG A 865 -36.27 -37.32 54.21
N GLY A 866 -36.07 -37.91 53.03
CA GLY A 866 -36.29 -39.33 52.76
C GLY A 866 -35.01 -40.17 52.72
N GLY A 867 -33.83 -39.59 52.99
CA GLY A 867 -32.53 -40.25 52.93
C GLY A 867 -31.92 -40.49 54.30
N LYS A 868 -30.78 -41.18 54.35
CA LYS A 868 -29.98 -41.36 55.56
C LYS A 868 -28.95 -40.24 55.68
N LEU A 869 -28.79 -39.71 56.90
CA LEU A 869 -27.73 -38.78 57.25
C LEU A 869 -26.70 -39.50 58.14
N SER A 870 -25.43 -39.49 57.74
CA SER A 870 -24.30 -39.97 58.54
C SER A 870 -23.30 -38.84 58.73
N VAL A 871 -23.01 -38.49 59.97
CA VAL A 871 -22.02 -37.47 60.32
C VAL A 871 -21.03 -38.05 61.32
N ASP A 872 -19.77 -38.20 60.92
CA ASP A 872 -18.70 -38.75 61.75
C ASP A 872 -17.48 -37.83 61.76
N GLY A 873 -16.77 -37.75 62.89
CA GLY A 873 -15.53 -36.96 63.04
C GLY A 873 -15.60 -35.47 62.66
N THR A 874 -16.79 -34.87 62.55
CA THR A 874 -17.00 -33.55 61.90
C THR A 874 -17.25 -32.43 62.92
N GLU A 875 -16.52 -31.32 62.79
CA GLU A 875 -16.77 -30.07 63.53
C GLU A 875 -17.84 -29.24 62.78
N LYS A 876 -18.88 -28.77 63.49
CA LYS A 876 -19.99 -28.01 62.89
C LYS A 876 -20.31 -26.72 63.64
N GLU A 877 -20.46 -25.64 62.88
CA GLU A 877 -20.93 -24.33 63.34
C GLU A 877 -22.12 -23.92 62.46
N VAL A 878 -23.34 -23.98 63.00
CA VAL A 878 -24.57 -23.70 62.26
C VAL A 878 -25.31 -22.55 62.93
N ALA A 879 -25.61 -21.50 62.15
CA ALA A 879 -26.36 -20.32 62.57
C ALA A 879 -27.56 -20.13 61.63
N ILE A 880 -28.77 -20.02 62.19
CA ILE A 880 -30.01 -20.00 61.41
C ILE A 880 -30.85 -18.81 61.85
N ASN A 881 -31.08 -17.87 60.93
CA ASN A 881 -31.80 -16.62 61.22
C ASN A 881 -31.20 -15.83 62.41
N ASP A 882 -29.90 -15.99 62.66
CA ASP A 882 -29.10 -15.39 63.75
C ASP A 882 -28.24 -14.21 63.26
#